data_AF-V7BC34-F1
#
_entry.id   AF-V7BC34-F1
#
_cell.length_a   1.000
_cell.length_b   1.000
_cell.length_c   1.000
_cell.angle_alpha   90.00
_cell.angle_beta   90.00
_cell.angle_gamma   90.00
#
_symmetry.space_group_name_H-M   'P 1'
#
loop_
_entity.id
_entity.type
_entity.pdbx_description
1 polymer ?
#
loop_
_entity_poly.entity_id
_entity_poly.type
_entity_poly.pdbx_seq_one_letter_code
_entity_poly.pdbx_strand_id
1 'polypeptide(L)'
;MGKQKQQVISRFFAPKDKPPSPSSPRPNPPTPTPTPKITATATFSPSKRRLTSQITPPRKLQKLLEPSSSSLHQRFLHKFLEPSSPQHPPLPSSSKRLTYTPLEQQVLHLRAKHPDVLLMVEVGYRYRFFAQDAEHAARVLGIYAHMDHNFLTASIPTFRLNVHVRRLVSAGYKVGVVRQTETAAIKAHGSNRSAPFGRGLSALYTKATLEAAPEIGGEGDGCGGESNYLLCVVEKSVVGEKGNCGVEGGGDVRVGIVAVEISTGDVVYGEFCDSFLRSALEAVLVNLSPAELLLGDPLSKQTEKLLLDFAGPASNVRVEHLSRDCFTDGGALSEVMTLYENVDVDSLSDSIQSKNSTEHRSQQLVIKEVMNMPDLSVQALALTIRHLKEYGFERILCSGASLRPFSNNMEMTLSANTLQQLEVLKNNNDGSEIGSLLQIMNHTLTIFGSRLLRHWVSHPLCDRTLISARLHAVSEIAESMGSCNATNNFGHVEDPDVAIVQPELAYVLSLVLTNLGRAPDIQRGITRIFHCTASPSEFVAVIQAILSAGKQLQQLNIGEGNNNKLRSNLLKRLVLTASSDSTIDNSAKMLSSLNIDSADQGDLTKLITASEGQFPEVIRARKDFKLAVEQLDSLIDLYRKLLIMQNLEFISISGTTHLIELSTDVKVPSNWIRVNSTKKTIRYHPPEVVTALDRLSLAKEELSIACRAAWNSFLRGFSKHYAEFQAVVQALAALDCLHSLAILSRNKGYVCPVLLDDQEPVQIQICSGRHPVLETTLQDNFVPNDTNLHADGEYCQIVTGPNMGGKSCYVRQVALIAIMAQHHRQDCTSWTGSAPEWVLLTVFKKGEAPS
;
A
#
# COMPACT_ATOMS: atom_id res chain seq x y z
N MET A 1 -24.26 -29.65 21.12
CA MET A 1 -25.72 -29.40 20.99
C MET A 1 -26.05 -28.04 21.59
N GLY A 2 -26.93 -27.26 20.95
CA GLY A 2 -27.64 -26.14 21.56
C GLY A 2 -27.07 -24.73 21.33
N LYS A 3 -27.49 -24.08 20.24
CA LYS A 3 -27.32 -22.65 19.95
C LYS A 3 -28.17 -21.76 20.89
N GLN A 4 -27.67 -20.61 21.33
CA GLN A 4 -28.51 -19.51 21.83
C GLN A 4 -28.12 -18.13 21.25
N LYS A 5 -29.06 -17.62 20.45
CA LYS A 5 -29.61 -16.25 20.40
C LYS A 5 -28.66 -15.04 20.44
N GLN A 6 -28.52 -14.39 19.28
CA GLN A 6 -28.61 -12.94 19.17
C GLN A 6 -29.58 -12.59 18.04
N GLN A 7 -30.72 -11.99 18.38
CA GLN A 7 -31.64 -11.36 17.44
C GLN A 7 -31.41 -9.85 17.51
N VAL A 8 -31.00 -9.27 16.38
CA VAL A 8 -30.99 -7.83 16.13
C VAL A 8 -32.34 -7.44 15.53
N ILE A 9 -33.03 -6.54 16.22
CA ILE A 9 -34.21 -5.82 15.76
C ILE A 9 -33.72 -4.68 14.86
N SER A 10 -33.89 -4.78 13.53
CA SER A 10 -34.00 -3.61 12.63
C SER A 10 -34.27 -4.02 11.17
N ARG A 11 -35.45 -4.54 10.83
CA ARG A 11 -35.96 -4.59 9.44
C ARG A 11 -37.49 -4.47 9.38
N PHE A 12 -38.03 -3.39 9.96
CA PHE A 12 -39.48 -3.14 10.00
C PHE A 12 -40.01 -2.19 8.92
N PHE A 13 -39.19 -1.77 7.93
CA PHE A 13 -39.67 -0.96 6.80
C PHE A 13 -39.01 -1.37 5.48
N ALA A 14 -39.55 -2.40 4.81
CA ALA A 14 -39.46 -2.58 3.36
C ALA A 14 -40.63 -3.50 2.90
N PRO A 15 -41.31 -3.22 1.77
CA PRO A 15 -42.44 -4.04 1.30
C PRO A 15 -41.98 -5.42 0.81
N LYS A 16 -42.80 -6.45 1.03
CA LYS A 16 -42.53 -7.84 0.63
C LYS A 16 -42.91 -8.10 -0.83
N ASP A 17 -41.98 -8.66 -1.62
CA ASP A 17 -42.27 -9.32 -2.91
C ASP A 17 -42.89 -10.72 -2.69
N LYS A 18 -43.88 -11.07 -3.53
CA LYS A 18 -44.58 -12.37 -3.53
C LYS A 18 -43.83 -13.44 -4.34
N PRO A 19 -43.92 -14.74 -3.98
CA PRO A 19 -43.24 -15.84 -4.66
C PRO A 19 -44.03 -16.38 -5.88
N PRO A 20 -43.39 -17.17 -6.77
CA PRO A 20 -43.94 -17.55 -8.07
C PRO A 20 -44.75 -18.86 -8.03
N SER A 21 -45.68 -19.01 -8.98
CA SER A 21 -46.33 -20.28 -9.32
C SER A 21 -46.32 -20.52 -10.85
N PRO A 22 -46.44 -21.77 -11.33
CA PRO A 22 -45.83 -22.19 -12.61
C PRO A 22 -46.79 -22.33 -13.82
N SER A 23 -46.16 -22.36 -15.01
CA SER A 23 -46.49 -23.01 -16.31
C SER A 23 -47.60 -22.51 -17.28
N SER A 24 -47.10 -21.91 -18.38
CA SER A 24 -47.44 -22.06 -19.83
C SER A 24 -48.71 -21.39 -20.42
N PRO A 25 -48.81 -21.14 -21.77
CA PRO A 25 -47.84 -21.24 -22.88
C PRO A 25 -47.65 -19.92 -23.72
N ARG A 26 -46.70 -19.95 -24.67
CA ARG A 26 -46.27 -18.86 -25.58
C ARG A 26 -47.35 -18.32 -26.54
N PRO A 27 -47.21 -17.05 -26.98
CA PRO A 27 -47.50 -16.67 -28.37
C PRO A 27 -46.32 -15.99 -29.09
N ASN A 28 -46.41 -16.00 -30.43
CA ASN A 28 -45.43 -15.72 -31.47
C ASN A 28 -44.83 -14.28 -31.52
N PRO A 29 -43.68 -14.09 -32.22
CA PRO A 29 -42.96 -12.81 -32.26
C PRO A 29 -43.57 -11.80 -33.23
N PRO A 30 -43.54 -10.48 -32.95
CA PRO A 30 -43.89 -9.46 -33.92
C PRO A 30 -42.69 -9.06 -34.79
N THR A 31 -42.99 -8.83 -36.06
CA THR A 31 -42.14 -8.31 -37.15
C THR A 31 -41.72 -6.84 -36.95
N PRO A 32 -40.66 -6.38 -37.64
CA PRO A 32 -39.98 -5.12 -37.32
C PRO A 32 -40.69 -3.90 -37.93
N THR A 33 -40.76 -2.80 -37.19
CA THR A 33 -41.16 -1.47 -37.69
C THR A 33 -39.97 -0.49 -37.63
N PRO A 34 -39.92 0.49 -38.55
CA PRO A 34 -38.69 1.17 -38.94
C PRO A 34 -38.29 2.32 -38.01
N THR A 35 -36.99 2.65 -38.06
CA THR A 35 -36.31 3.71 -37.31
C THR A 35 -36.79 5.13 -37.69
N PRO A 36 -36.87 6.07 -36.72
CA PRO A 36 -37.04 7.48 -37.04
C PRO A 36 -35.67 8.13 -37.35
N LYS A 37 -35.70 9.03 -38.34
CA LYS A 37 -34.57 9.83 -38.82
C LYS A 37 -34.10 10.81 -37.74
N ILE A 38 -32.81 10.78 -37.40
CA ILE A 38 -32.15 11.74 -36.52
C ILE A 38 -31.62 12.89 -37.39
N THR A 39 -32.18 14.08 -37.17
CA THR A 39 -31.71 15.35 -37.72
C THR A 39 -30.61 15.92 -36.81
N ALA A 40 -29.57 16.46 -37.44
CA ALA A 40 -28.38 17.05 -36.83
C ALA A 40 -28.70 18.10 -35.76
N THR A 41 -27.95 18.10 -34.65
CA THR A 41 -27.77 19.30 -33.81
C THR A 41 -26.38 19.29 -33.17
N ALA A 42 -25.79 20.49 -33.19
CA ALA A 42 -24.39 20.79 -32.97
C ALA A 42 -23.85 20.48 -31.56
N THR A 43 -22.58 20.12 -31.54
CA THR A 43 -21.67 20.02 -30.41
C THR A 43 -21.42 21.39 -29.77
N PHE A 44 -21.67 21.50 -28.46
CA PHE A 44 -21.24 22.64 -27.65
C PHE A 44 -20.26 22.17 -26.56
N SER A 45 -19.01 22.60 -26.70
CA SER A 45 -17.99 22.58 -25.64
C SER A 45 -18.31 23.63 -24.56
N PRO A 46 -18.04 23.37 -23.27
CA PRO A 46 -17.99 24.42 -22.27
C PRO A 46 -16.55 24.63 -21.76
N SER A 47 -15.92 25.67 -22.29
CA SER A 47 -14.79 26.36 -21.67
C SER A 47 -15.11 27.86 -21.62
N LYS A 48 -14.81 28.49 -20.48
CA LYS A 48 -14.93 29.92 -20.14
C LYS A 48 -16.32 30.41 -19.72
N ARG A 49 -16.45 30.71 -18.43
CA ARG A 49 -17.36 31.77 -17.94
C ARG A 49 -16.61 32.67 -16.96
N ARG A 50 -16.21 33.85 -17.45
CA ARG A 50 -15.89 35.03 -16.63
C ARG A 50 -17.16 35.89 -16.53
N LEU A 51 -17.27 36.51 -15.37
CA LEU A 51 -18.26 37.50 -14.93
C LEU A 51 -18.61 38.58 -15.96
N THR A 52 -19.87 38.99 -16.01
CA THR A 52 -20.29 40.39 -16.16
C THR A 52 -21.75 40.53 -15.73
N SER A 53 -21.99 41.25 -14.62
CA SER A 53 -23.29 41.77 -14.23
C SER A 53 -23.36 43.23 -14.67
N GLN A 54 -24.39 43.60 -15.43
CA GLN A 54 -24.77 45.00 -15.68
C GLN A 54 -26.19 45.21 -15.17
N ILE A 55 -26.30 46.16 -14.25
CA ILE A 55 -27.53 46.65 -13.63
C ILE A 55 -27.92 47.95 -14.33
N THR A 56 -29.17 48.05 -14.78
CA THR A 56 -29.84 49.29 -15.21
C THR A 56 -30.37 50.08 -13.99
N PRO A 57 -30.42 51.43 -14.04
CA PRO A 57 -30.67 52.28 -12.86
C PRO A 57 -32.16 52.65 -12.68
N PRO A 58 -32.62 53.03 -11.46
CA PRO A 58 -33.93 53.63 -11.25
C PRO A 58 -33.88 55.17 -11.14
N ARG A 59 -35.03 55.80 -11.37
CA ARG A 59 -35.24 57.26 -11.44
C ARG A 59 -36.21 57.72 -10.32
N LYS A 60 -35.78 58.74 -9.55
CA LYS A 60 -36.56 59.75 -8.76
C LYS A 60 -37.52 59.27 -7.64
N LEU A 61 -37.80 59.97 -6.53
CA LEU A 61 -37.23 61.07 -5.71
C LEU A 61 -38.28 61.33 -4.59
N GLN A 62 -37.95 61.32 -3.29
CA GLN A 62 -38.62 62.19 -2.28
C GLN A 62 -37.98 62.17 -0.87
N LYS A 63 -37.44 63.35 -0.51
CA LYS A 63 -37.39 64.11 0.76
C LYS A 63 -37.20 63.44 2.15
N LEU A 64 -36.05 63.82 2.74
CA LEU A 64 -35.79 64.43 4.06
C LEU A 64 -36.19 63.67 5.35
N LEU A 65 -35.16 63.19 6.06
CA LEU A 65 -34.86 63.40 7.49
C LEU A 65 -33.48 62.76 7.82
N GLU A 66 -32.52 63.54 8.32
CA GLU A 66 -31.24 63.11 8.93
C GLU A 66 -31.34 63.21 10.47
N PRO A 67 -30.38 62.74 11.31
CA PRO A 67 -29.30 61.75 11.12
C PRO A 67 -29.22 60.71 12.27
N SER A 68 -28.54 59.56 12.08
CA SER A 68 -27.62 58.96 13.09
C SER A 68 -27.10 57.56 12.70
N SER A 69 -25.81 57.32 12.96
CA SER A 69 -25.07 56.03 12.99
C SER A 69 -24.43 55.48 11.69
N SER A 70 -23.46 56.21 11.16
CA SER A 70 -22.46 55.68 10.22
C SER A 70 -21.30 54.97 10.95
N SER A 71 -21.51 53.75 11.48
CA SER A 71 -20.42 53.03 12.20
C SER A 71 -20.21 51.55 11.85
N LEU A 72 -20.89 51.01 10.82
CA LEU A 72 -20.69 49.61 10.40
C LEU A 72 -20.06 49.49 9.01
N HIS A 73 -20.47 50.32 8.05
CA HIS A 73 -19.98 50.24 6.67
C HIS A 73 -18.51 50.68 6.54
N GLN A 74 -18.10 51.70 7.30
CA GLN A 74 -16.72 52.20 7.29
C GLN A 74 -15.74 51.23 7.98
N ARG A 75 -16.20 50.49 8.99
CA ARG A 75 -15.45 49.40 9.63
C ARG A 75 -15.31 48.17 8.72
N PHE A 76 -16.31 47.93 7.88
CA PHE A 76 -16.28 46.81 6.93
C PHE A 76 -15.27 47.03 5.81
N LEU A 77 -15.15 48.26 5.29
CA LEU A 77 -14.22 48.60 4.22
C LEU A 77 -12.76 48.64 4.68
N HIS A 78 -12.48 49.06 5.91
CA HIS A 78 -11.12 49.05 6.46
C HIS A 78 -10.56 47.62 6.67
N LYS A 79 -11.44 46.65 6.91
CA LYS A 79 -11.08 45.25 7.18
C LYS A 79 -10.67 44.45 5.93
N PHE A 80 -10.98 44.97 4.74
CA PHE A 80 -10.66 44.33 3.45
C PHE A 80 -9.34 44.80 2.83
N LEU A 81 -8.75 45.89 3.35
CA LEU A 81 -7.59 46.56 2.74
C LEU A 81 -6.31 46.51 3.58
N GLU A 82 -6.28 45.76 4.69
CA GLU A 82 -5.06 45.58 5.48
C GLU A 82 -4.28 44.31 5.03
N PRO A 83 -2.99 44.43 4.69
CA PRO A 83 -2.14 43.27 4.38
C PRO A 83 -1.87 42.46 5.66
N SER A 84 -2.15 41.16 5.61
CA SER A 84 -1.93 40.23 6.72
C SER A 84 -0.43 40.02 6.97
N SER A 85 0.08 40.67 8.02
CA SER A 85 1.30 40.26 8.74
C SER A 85 0.90 39.37 9.92
N PRO A 86 1.73 38.40 10.33
CA PRO A 86 1.40 37.51 11.46
C PRO A 86 1.57 38.27 12.78
N GLN A 87 0.53 38.98 13.21
CA GLN A 87 0.43 39.50 14.57
C GLN A 87 -0.43 38.56 15.41
N HIS A 88 0.17 37.99 16.46
CA HIS A 88 -0.53 37.30 17.53
C HIS A 88 -1.67 38.19 18.07
N PRO A 89 -2.90 37.68 18.25
CA PRO A 89 -3.97 38.46 18.82
C PRO A 89 -3.61 38.84 20.28
N PRO A 90 -3.89 40.08 20.73
CA PRO A 90 -3.67 40.45 22.11
C PRO A 90 -4.60 39.63 23.01
N LEU A 91 -4.02 38.98 24.02
CA LEU A 91 -4.76 38.22 25.03
C LEU A 91 -5.84 39.11 25.67
N PRO A 92 -7.12 38.69 25.69
CA PRO A 92 -8.14 39.41 26.43
C PRO A 92 -7.82 39.36 27.93
N SER A 93 -7.60 40.54 28.50
CA SER A 93 -7.25 40.79 29.90
C SER A 93 -8.44 40.62 30.84
N SER A 94 -8.99 39.41 30.89
CA SER A 94 -9.83 38.92 32.00
C SER A 94 -9.68 37.40 32.12
N SER A 95 -8.45 36.93 32.35
CA SER A 95 -8.17 35.50 32.46
C SER A 95 -8.69 34.96 33.79
N LYS A 96 -9.93 34.47 33.83
CA LYS A 96 -10.23 33.30 34.67
C LYS A 96 -9.24 32.23 34.20
N ARG A 97 -8.25 31.87 35.02
CA ARG A 97 -7.34 30.75 34.71
C ARG A 97 -8.23 29.53 34.49
N LEU A 98 -8.37 29.09 33.25
CA LEU A 98 -9.11 27.89 32.91
C LEU A 98 -8.41 26.74 33.62
N THR A 99 -9.08 26.14 34.59
CA THR A 99 -8.58 24.96 35.30
C THR A 99 -8.79 23.76 34.40
N TYR A 100 -7.70 23.30 33.79
CA TYR A 100 -7.71 22.10 32.95
C TYR A 100 -7.74 20.83 33.80
N THR A 101 -8.52 19.85 33.38
CA THR A 101 -8.47 18.50 33.95
C THR A 101 -7.11 17.84 33.66
N PRO A 102 -6.69 16.81 34.42
CA PRO A 102 -5.43 16.12 34.16
C PRO A 102 -5.34 15.53 32.74
N LEU A 103 -6.47 15.07 32.17
CA LEU A 103 -6.53 14.60 30.77
C LEU A 103 -6.33 15.76 29.79
N GLU A 104 -6.99 16.88 30.03
CA GLU A 104 -6.86 18.09 29.20
C GLU A 104 -5.42 18.61 29.17
N GLN A 105 -4.71 18.57 30.31
CA GLN A 105 -3.30 18.93 30.39
C GLN A 105 -2.42 17.98 29.55
N GLN A 106 -2.67 16.66 29.61
CA GLN A 106 -1.98 15.71 28.73
C GLN A 106 -2.24 15.98 27.25
N VAL A 107 -3.49 16.28 26.88
CA VAL A 107 -3.86 16.60 25.49
C VAL A 107 -3.17 17.87 25.02
N LEU A 108 -3.10 18.92 25.84
CA LEU A 108 -2.37 20.14 25.53
C LEU A 108 -0.87 19.87 25.29
N HIS A 109 -0.25 19.03 26.14
CA HIS A 109 1.14 18.64 25.97
C HIS A 109 1.37 17.85 24.67
N LEU A 110 0.49 16.90 24.35
CA LEU A 110 0.57 16.12 23.11
C LEU A 110 0.40 17.01 21.87
N ARG A 111 -0.54 17.96 21.89
CA ARG A 111 -0.72 18.92 20.79
C ARG A 111 0.48 19.87 20.64
N ALA A 112 1.10 20.29 21.74
CA ALA A 112 2.31 21.10 21.67
C ALA A 112 3.50 20.34 21.05
N LYS A 113 3.57 19.02 21.27
CA LYS A 113 4.60 18.16 20.68
C LYS A 113 4.33 17.83 19.20
N HIS A 114 3.05 17.78 18.79
CA HIS A 114 2.61 17.40 17.45
C HIS A 114 1.58 18.41 16.90
N PRO A 115 1.99 19.64 16.55
CA PRO A 115 1.06 20.70 16.18
C PRO A 115 0.31 20.44 14.86
N ASP A 116 0.94 19.75 13.91
CA ASP A 116 0.42 19.53 12.55
C ASP A 116 -0.28 18.17 12.39
N VAL A 117 -0.55 17.48 13.50
CA VAL A 117 -1.10 16.11 13.53
C VAL A 117 -2.48 16.12 14.17
N LEU A 118 -3.45 15.52 13.49
CA LEU A 118 -4.78 15.28 14.05
C LEU A 118 -4.71 14.10 15.03
N LEU A 119 -4.95 14.35 16.31
CA LEU A 119 -4.74 13.36 17.37
C LEU A 119 -6.01 12.59 17.74
N MET A 120 -5.90 11.26 17.70
CA MET A 120 -6.91 10.31 18.18
C MET A 120 -6.48 9.77 19.54
N VAL A 121 -7.07 10.28 20.62
CA VAL A 121 -6.61 9.98 21.98
C VAL A 121 -7.46 8.89 22.63
N GLU A 122 -6.84 7.78 23.02
CA GLU A 122 -7.50 6.67 23.69
C GLU A 122 -7.95 7.04 25.12
N VAL A 123 -9.26 6.92 25.35
CA VAL A 123 -9.90 7.17 26.63
C VAL A 123 -10.86 6.01 26.94
N GLY A 124 -10.31 4.95 27.54
CA GLY A 124 -11.03 3.72 27.83
C GLY A 124 -11.42 2.99 26.54
N TYR A 125 -12.71 2.76 26.34
CA TYR A 125 -13.23 1.99 25.19
C TYR A 125 -13.52 2.85 23.94
N ARG A 126 -13.06 4.12 23.92
CA ARG A 126 -13.27 5.06 22.81
C ARG A 126 -12.01 5.87 22.52
N TYR A 127 -11.87 6.30 21.27
CA TYR A 127 -10.96 7.39 20.90
C TYR A 127 -11.71 8.72 20.93
N ARG A 128 -11.11 9.73 21.53
CA ARG A 128 -11.62 11.10 21.62
C ARG A 128 -10.74 12.05 20.81
N PHE A 129 -11.38 13.02 20.19
CA PHE A 129 -10.77 14.16 19.52
C PHE A 129 -11.03 15.41 20.36
N PHE A 130 -10.12 16.40 20.32
CA PHE A 130 -10.22 17.61 21.14
C PHE A 130 -10.00 18.88 20.31
N ALA A 131 -10.72 19.94 20.63
CA ALA A 131 -10.62 21.26 19.99
C ALA A 131 -10.80 21.20 18.46
N GLN A 132 -9.83 21.72 17.69
CA GLN A 132 -9.88 21.74 16.22
C GLN A 132 -9.97 20.32 15.64
N ASP A 133 -9.27 19.34 16.22
CA ASP A 133 -9.31 17.95 15.76
C ASP A 133 -10.73 17.38 15.82
N ALA A 134 -11.52 17.78 16.83
CA ALA A 134 -12.91 17.37 16.94
C ALA A 134 -13.80 17.99 15.85
N GLU A 135 -13.52 19.24 15.45
CA GLU A 135 -14.22 19.91 14.36
C GLU A 135 -13.89 19.25 13.00
N HIS A 136 -12.61 19.00 12.74
CA HIS A 136 -12.15 18.29 11.55
C HIS A 136 -12.74 16.87 11.49
N ALA A 137 -12.68 16.12 12.59
CA ALA A 137 -13.26 14.79 12.68
C ALA A 137 -14.77 14.80 12.47
N ALA A 138 -15.50 15.76 13.06
CA ALA A 138 -16.94 15.89 12.85
C ALA A 138 -17.30 16.12 11.38
N ARG A 139 -16.58 17.03 10.71
CA ARG A 139 -16.79 17.37 9.30
C ARG A 139 -16.50 16.19 8.37
N VAL A 140 -15.37 15.50 8.55
CA VAL A 140 -14.92 14.43 7.65
C VAL A 140 -15.64 13.11 7.94
N LEU A 141 -15.80 12.76 9.23
CA LEU A 141 -16.35 11.48 9.64
C LEU A 141 -17.88 11.47 9.71
N GLY A 142 -18.52 12.65 9.77
CA GLY A 142 -19.96 12.79 9.97
C GLY A 142 -20.38 12.45 11.40
N ILE A 143 -19.54 12.77 12.39
CA ILE A 143 -19.80 12.50 13.82
C ILE A 143 -20.17 13.78 14.55
N TYR A 144 -20.93 13.65 15.65
CA TYR A 144 -21.34 14.81 16.45
C TYR A 144 -20.20 15.31 17.34
N ALA A 145 -19.94 16.61 17.31
CA ALA A 145 -19.00 17.29 18.19
C ALA A 145 -19.75 18.24 19.15
N HIS A 146 -19.41 18.19 20.43
CA HIS A 146 -20.04 19.01 21.47
C HIS A 146 -19.00 19.57 22.43
N MET A 147 -19.32 20.67 23.10
CA MET A 147 -18.49 21.19 24.19
C MET A 147 -18.52 20.23 25.37
N ASP A 148 -17.35 19.74 25.76
CA ASP A 148 -17.15 19.00 27.01
C ASP A 148 -16.03 19.70 27.77
N HIS A 149 -16.38 20.26 28.94
CA HIS A 149 -15.50 21.12 29.75
C HIS A 149 -14.92 22.28 28.92
N ASN A 150 -13.61 22.27 28.66
CA ASN A 150 -12.89 23.37 28.00
C ASN A 150 -12.71 23.17 26.49
N PHE A 151 -13.09 22.02 25.93
CA PHE A 151 -12.83 21.69 24.53
C PHE A 151 -14.05 21.15 23.77
N LEU A 152 -14.09 21.44 22.47
CA LEU A 152 -14.91 20.68 21.54
C LEU A 152 -14.43 19.23 21.53
N THR A 153 -15.34 18.29 21.75
CA THR A 153 -15.05 16.87 21.76
C THR A 153 -15.91 16.13 20.75
N ALA A 154 -15.28 15.22 20.01
CA ALA A 154 -15.95 14.15 19.27
C ALA A 154 -15.37 12.79 19.72
N SER A 155 -16.09 11.69 19.49
CA SER A 155 -15.60 10.36 19.88
C SER A 155 -16.04 9.24 18.94
N ILE A 156 -15.22 8.20 18.85
CA ILE A 156 -15.51 6.95 18.13
C ILE A 156 -15.16 5.73 19.00
N PRO A 157 -15.80 4.57 18.80
CA PRO A 157 -15.41 3.33 19.49
C PRO A 157 -14.03 2.82 19.05
N THR A 158 -13.29 2.16 19.95
CA THR A 158 -11.95 1.61 19.67
C THR A 158 -11.92 0.63 18.49
N PHE A 159 -12.92 -0.25 18.38
CA PHE A 159 -13.02 -1.23 17.28
C PHE A 159 -13.30 -0.60 15.90
N ARG A 160 -13.62 0.70 15.83
CA ARG A 160 -13.83 1.44 14.57
C ARG A 160 -12.66 2.35 14.22
N LEU A 161 -11.57 2.33 14.99
CA LEU A 161 -10.38 3.15 14.78
C LEU A 161 -9.98 3.18 13.29
N ASN A 162 -9.95 2.01 12.67
CA ASN A 162 -9.31 1.74 11.39
C ASN A 162 -10.05 2.41 10.24
N VAL A 163 -11.38 2.25 10.25
CA VAL A 163 -12.28 2.89 9.29
C VAL A 163 -12.13 4.41 9.34
N HIS A 164 -11.97 4.96 10.54
CA HIS A 164 -11.88 6.40 10.73
C HIS A 164 -10.48 6.96 10.45
N VAL A 165 -9.40 6.22 10.76
CA VAL A 165 -8.03 6.56 10.35
C VAL A 165 -7.95 6.65 8.82
N ARG A 166 -8.40 5.60 8.10
CA ARG A 166 -8.39 5.59 6.63
C ARG A 166 -9.15 6.80 6.06
N ARG A 167 -10.35 7.09 6.56
CA ARG A 167 -11.15 8.25 6.09
C ARG A 167 -10.49 9.60 6.34
N LEU A 168 -9.82 9.79 7.48
CA LEU A 168 -9.11 11.03 7.79
C LEU A 168 -7.86 11.18 6.93
N VAL A 169 -7.10 10.10 6.73
CA VAL A 169 -5.91 10.09 5.86
C VAL A 169 -6.31 10.33 4.40
N SER A 170 -7.37 9.69 3.90
CA SER A 170 -7.90 9.94 2.56
C SER A 170 -8.41 11.37 2.37
N ALA A 171 -8.76 12.08 3.45
CA ALA A 171 -9.10 13.50 3.41
C ALA A 171 -7.88 14.43 3.52
N GLY A 172 -6.65 13.89 3.52
CA GLY A 172 -5.38 14.64 3.50
C GLY A 172 -4.75 14.92 4.87
N TYR A 173 -5.35 14.45 5.97
CA TYR A 173 -4.82 14.72 7.32
C TYR A 173 -3.67 13.76 7.69
N LYS A 174 -2.64 14.28 8.35
CA LYS A 174 -1.66 13.49 9.12
C LYS A 174 -2.31 13.09 10.43
N VAL A 175 -2.49 11.79 10.66
CA VAL A 175 -3.28 11.26 11.79
C VAL A 175 -2.36 10.56 12.79
N GLY A 176 -2.43 10.98 14.06
CA GLY A 176 -1.69 10.36 15.15
C GLY A 176 -2.61 9.57 16.07
N VAL A 177 -2.31 8.30 16.30
CA VAL A 177 -3.03 7.47 17.27
C VAL A 177 -2.27 7.48 18.58
N VAL A 178 -2.91 7.97 19.63
CA VAL A 178 -2.37 8.06 20.98
C VAL A 178 -3.02 6.98 21.84
N ARG A 179 -2.21 6.05 22.34
CA ARG A 179 -2.66 4.94 23.20
C ARG A 179 -2.23 5.12 24.64
N GLN A 180 -2.89 4.39 25.53
CA GLN A 180 -2.46 4.29 26.93
C GLN A 180 -1.16 3.47 27.01
N THR A 181 -0.17 3.98 27.75
CA THR A 181 1.15 3.32 27.89
C THR A 181 1.18 2.26 28.99
N GLU A 182 0.17 2.25 29.85
CA GLU A 182 0.07 1.37 31.01
C GLU A 182 -1.36 0.81 31.13
N THR A 183 -1.47 -0.43 31.63
CA THR A 183 -2.77 -1.07 31.87
C THR A 183 -3.23 -0.86 33.31
N ALA A 184 -4.53 -1.09 33.56
CA ALA A 184 -5.12 -0.85 34.88
C ALA A 184 -4.45 -1.69 35.99
N ALA A 185 -4.10 -2.96 35.69
CA ALA A 185 -3.42 -3.82 36.65
C ALA A 185 -2.01 -3.32 36.97
N ILE A 186 -1.18 -3.06 35.96
CA ILE A 186 0.19 -2.55 36.16
C ILE A 186 0.19 -1.26 36.96
N LYS A 187 -0.73 -0.36 36.64
CA LYS A 187 -0.86 0.92 37.33
C LYS A 187 -1.29 0.78 38.79
N ALA A 188 -2.18 -0.16 39.10
CA ALA A 188 -2.60 -0.42 40.48
C ALA A 188 -1.42 -0.82 41.39
N HIS A 189 -0.44 -1.51 40.82
CA HIS A 189 0.80 -1.94 41.48
C HIS A 189 1.99 -0.97 41.29
N GLY A 190 1.81 0.08 40.48
CA GLY A 190 2.85 1.07 40.15
C GLY A 190 2.92 2.24 41.14
N SER A 191 4.03 2.98 41.08
CA SER A 191 4.26 4.19 41.90
C SER A 191 3.29 5.34 41.57
N ASN A 192 2.67 5.32 40.39
CA ASN A 192 1.75 6.33 39.87
C ASN A 192 0.26 5.92 39.98
N ARG A 193 -0.10 5.00 40.89
CA ARG A 193 -1.48 4.45 41.04
C ARG A 193 -2.59 5.50 41.12
N SER A 194 -2.31 6.68 41.67
CA SER A 194 -3.28 7.77 41.87
C SER A 194 -3.29 8.82 40.74
N ALA A 195 -2.35 8.74 39.80
CA ALA A 195 -2.24 9.66 38.66
C ALA A 195 -3.22 9.28 37.52
N PRO A 196 -3.49 10.12 36.51
CA PRO A 196 -4.15 9.69 35.26
C PRO A 196 -3.28 8.71 34.46
N PHE A 197 -3.90 7.90 33.59
CA PHE A 197 -3.15 6.96 32.73
C PHE A 197 -2.15 7.71 31.85
N GLY A 198 -0.91 7.23 31.79
CA GLY A 198 0.09 7.69 30.82
C GLY A 198 -0.39 7.46 29.38
N ARG A 199 -0.07 8.41 28.49
CA ARG A 199 -0.45 8.37 27.08
C ARG A 199 0.72 8.80 26.21
N GLY A 200 0.90 8.09 25.10
CA GLY A 200 1.94 8.37 24.12
C GLY A 200 1.44 8.13 22.71
N LEU A 201 2.03 8.85 21.75
CA LEU A 201 1.83 8.58 20.34
C LEU A 201 2.33 7.16 20.04
N SER A 202 1.43 6.28 19.59
CA SER A 202 1.76 4.89 19.27
C SER A 202 1.99 4.65 17.79
N ALA A 203 1.33 5.45 16.94
CA ALA A 203 1.44 5.32 15.49
C ALA A 203 1.05 6.63 14.81
N LEU A 204 1.62 6.86 13.63
CA LEU A 204 1.43 8.04 12.81
C LEU A 204 1.11 7.60 11.39
N TYR A 205 0.13 8.24 10.75
CA TYR A 205 -0.38 7.83 9.44
C TYR A 205 -0.52 9.02 8.51
N THR A 206 -0.02 8.86 7.29
CA THR A 206 -0.25 9.72 6.11
C THR A 206 -0.65 8.85 4.93
N LYS A 207 -0.93 9.48 3.79
CA LYS A 207 -1.39 8.78 2.59
C LYS A 207 -0.34 7.79 2.07
N ALA A 208 0.94 8.14 2.14
CA ALA A 208 2.04 7.25 1.70
C ALA A 208 2.40 6.16 2.72
N THR A 209 2.16 6.39 4.03
CA THR A 209 2.58 5.47 5.10
C THR A 209 1.48 4.50 5.55
N LEU A 210 0.22 4.75 5.18
CA LEU A 210 -0.96 4.00 5.63
C LEU A 210 -0.87 2.49 5.35
N GLU A 211 -0.40 2.10 4.16
CA GLU A 211 -0.38 0.69 3.73
C GLU A 211 0.78 -0.12 4.34
N ALA A 212 1.84 0.55 4.80
CA ALA A 212 2.97 -0.06 5.50
C ALA A 212 2.74 -0.21 7.02
N ALA A 213 1.83 0.60 7.57
CA ALA A 213 1.46 0.56 8.96
C ALA A 213 0.67 -0.73 9.31
N PRO A 214 0.54 -1.08 10.60
CA PRO A 214 -0.10 -2.33 11.02
C PRO A 214 -1.47 -2.48 10.38
N GLU A 215 -1.79 -3.67 9.87
CA GLU A 215 -3.08 -3.94 9.27
C GLU A 215 -4.15 -3.88 10.34
N ILE A 216 -4.78 -2.72 10.47
CA ILE A 216 -5.80 -2.52 11.48
C ILE A 216 -7.13 -2.93 10.83
N GLY A 217 -7.60 -4.13 11.18
CA GLY A 217 -8.67 -4.86 10.48
C GLY A 217 -9.93 -4.08 10.09
N GLY A 218 -10.53 -4.51 8.99
CA GLY A 218 -11.75 -3.96 8.44
C GLY A 218 -11.78 -4.26 6.96
N GLU A 219 -12.84 -4.89 6.48
CA GLU A 219 -13.14 -5.04 5.06
C GLU A 219 -13.39 -3.64 4.48
N GLY A 220 -12.29 -2.95 4.16
CA GLY A 220 -12.27 -1.67 3.48
C GLY A 220 -11.93 -1.93 2.02
N ASP A 221 -12.92 -1.69 1.18
CA ASP A 221 -12.90 -1.56 -0.28
C ASP A 221 -11.49 -1.45 -0.89
N GLY A 222 -11.11 -2.46 -1.67
CA GLY A 222 -9.97 -2.46 -2.59
C GLY A 222 -8.60 -2.24 -1.95
N CYS A 223 -7.79 -3.30 -1.87
CA CYS A 223 -6.34 -3.15 -1.89
C CYS A 223 -5.99 -2.38 -3.17
N GLY A 224 -5.82 -1.06 -3.07
CA GLY A 224 -5.60 -0.19 -4.22
C GLY A 224 -4.39 -0.70 -4.99
N GLY A 225 -4.61 -1.11 -6.24
CA GLY A 225 -3.57 -1.56 -7.16
C GLY A 225 -2.67 -0.42 -7.67
N GLU A 226 -2.74 0.74 -7.01
CA GLU A 226 -1.96 1.94 -7.30
C GLU A 226 -0.84 2.09 -6.26
N SER A 227 0.33 2.54 -6.73
CA SER A 227 1.46 2.87 -5.87
C SER A 227 1.17 4.19 -5.14
N ASN A 228 1.54 4.26 -3.87
CA ASN A 228 1.44 5.41 -2.98
C ASN A 228 2.83 5.99 -2.68
N TYR A 229 3.59 6.34 -3.71
CA TYR A 229 4.95 6.86 -3.53
C TYR A 229 4.96 8.14 -2.66
N LEU A 230 5.93 8.19 -1.75
CA LEU A 230 6.41 9.42 -1.11
C LEU A 230 7.56 9.95 -1.95
N LEU A 231 7.38 11.10 -2.61
CA LEU A 231 8.40 11.71 -3.47
C LEU A 231 8.99 12.96 -2.81
N CYS A 232 10.30 12.93 -2.57
CA CYS A 232 11.09 14.07 -2.14
C CYS A 232 11.75 14.74 -3.36
N VAL A 233 11.59 16.07 -3.46
CA VAL A 233 12.17 16.89 -4.53
C VAL A 233 13.07 17.96 -3.92
N VAL A 234 14.31 18.00 -4.37
CA VAL A 234 15.27 19.06 -4.06
C VAL A 234 15.78 19.69 -5.35
N GLU A 235 16.09 20.97 -5.31
CA GLU A 235 16.52 21.73 -6.49
C GLU A 235 17.80 22.53 -6.22
N LYS A 236 18.62 22.71 -7.24
CA LYS A 236 19.76 23.64 -7.21
C LYS A 236 19.78 24.44 -8.50
N SER A 237 19.86 25.76 -8.39
CA SER A 237 19.98 26.62 -9.56
C SER A 237 21.33 26.41 -10.25
N VAL A 238 21.32 26.23 -11.58
CA VAL A 238 22.53 26.14 -12.38
C VAL A 238 23.00 27.56 -12.66
N VAL A 239 23.80 28.14 -11.76
CA VAL A 239 24.49 29.41 -12.04
C VAL A 239 25.69 29.07 -12.91
N GLY A 240 25.65 29.47 -14.18
CA GLY A 240 26.62 29.05 -15.19
C GLY A 240 28.08 29.32 -14.82
N GLU A 241 28.92 28.30 -14.97
CA GLU A 241 30.28 28.52 -15.47
C GLU A 241 30.15 29.30 -16.78
N LYS A 242 30.90 30.41 -16.93
CA LYS A 242 30.81 31.32 -18.08
C LYS A 242 31.15 30.60 -19.39
N GLY A 243 30.15 29.97 -20.00
CA GLY A 243 30.13 29.48 -21.38
C GLY A 243 29.63 30.56 -22.33
N ASN A 244 30.27 30.66 -23.49
CA ASN A 244 30.35 31.84 -24.35
C ASN A 244 29.10 32.10 -25.23
N CYS A 245 27.89 32.15 -24.64
CA CYS A 245 26.66 32.50 -25.37
C CYS A 245 25.86 33.54 -24.57
N GLY A 246 25.86 34.79 -25.06
CA GLY A 246 25.26 35.96 -24.40
C GLY A 246 23.73 35.99 -24.43
N VAL A 247 23.07 35.17 -23.60
CA VAL A 247 21.69 35.40 -23.17
C VAL A 247 21.63 35.20 -21.66
N GLU A 248 21.51 36.30 -20.91
CA GLU A 248 21.15 36.27 -19.49
C GLU A 248 19.70 35.77 -19.36
N GLY A 249 19.52 34.47 -19.13
CA GLY A 249 18.23 33.83 -18.90
C GLY A 249 18.32 32.82 -17.76
N GLY A 250 18.10 33.27 -16.52
CA GLY A 250 17.98 32.39 -15.36
C GLY A 250 16.70 31.55 -15.46
N GLY A 251 16.82 30.23 -15.48
CA GLY A 251 15.66 29.33 -15.56
C GLY A 251 15.99 27.84 -15.47
N ASP A 252 17.20 27.46 -15.87
CA ASP A 252 17.66 26.07 -15.81
C ASP A 252 18.11 25.69 -14.40
N VAL A 253 17.68 24.50 -14.00
CA VAL A 253 17.91 24.00 -12.66
C VAL A 253 18.29 22.54 -12.72
N ARG A 254 18.96 22.09 -11.67
CA ARG A 254 19.18 20.69 -11.44
C ARG A 254 18.26 20.21 -10.35
N VAL A 255 17.56 19.11 -10.60
CA VAL A 255 16.58 18.52 -9.70
C VAL A 255 17.12 17.17 -9.24
N GLY A 256 17.13 16.96 -7.92
CA GLY A 256 17.35 15.66 -7.30
C GLY A 256 16.04 15.13 -6.75
N ILE A 257 15.80 13.84 -6.95
CA ILE A 257 14.59 13.17 -6.49
C ILE A 257 14.91 11.88 -5.73
N VAL A 258 14.08 11.58 -4.74
CA VAL A 258 13.98 10.25 -4.12
C VAL A 258 12.51 9.94 -3.93
N ALA A 259 12.05 8.82 -4.46
CA ALA A 259 10.69 8.32 -4.30
C ALA A 259 10.70 6.98 -3.60
N VAL A 260 9.82 6.80 -2.62
CA VAL A 260 9.76 5.57 -1.81
C VAL A 260 8.33 5.06 -1.76
N GLU A 261 8.12 3.81 -2.14
CA GLU A 261 6.90 3.08 -1.84
C GLU A 261 7.09 2.28 -0.55
N ILE A 262 6.70 2.87 0.59
CA ILE A 262 6.95 2.31 1.92
C ILE A 262 6.29 0.94 2.10
N SER A 263 5.17 0.68 1.41
CA SER A 263 4.43 -0.58 1.53
C SER A 263 5.06 -1.74 0.78
N THR A 264 5.88 -1.50 -0.25
CA THR A 264 6.50 -2.56 -1.07
C THR A 264 8.02 -2.60 -0.97
N GLY A 265 8.61 -1.52 -0.44
CA GLY A 265 10.03 -1.33 -0.31
C GLY A 265 10.70 -0.69 -1.52
N ASP A 266 10.01 -0.41 -2.65
CA ASP A 266 10.64 0.17 -3.85
C ASP A 266 11.18 1.59 -3.59
N VAL A 267 12.45 1.82 -3.92
CA VAL A 267 13.12 3.12 -3.75
C VAL A 267 13.73 3.55 -5.08
N VAL A 268 13.26 4.70 -5.59
CA VAL A 268 13.69 5.28 -6.86
C VAL A 268 14.46 6.56 -6.58
N TYR A 269 15.63 6.74 -7.18
CA TYR A 269 16.40 7.99 -7.03
C TYR A 269 16.89 8.50 -8.38
N GLY A 270 17.14 9.80 -8.50
CA GLY A 270 17.65 10.36 -9.75
C GLY A 270 18.03 11.83 -9.65
N GLU A 271 18.96 12.24 -10.50
CA GLU A 271 19.35 13.65 -10.67
C GLU A 271 19.30 13.98 -12.16
N PHE A 272 18.62 15.06 -12.54
CA PHE A 272 18.53 15.51 -13.93
C PHE A 272 18.51 17.04 -14.01
N CYS A 273 18.92 17.57 -15.16
CA CYS A 273 18.75 18.98 -15.47
C CYS A 273 17.37 19.21 -16.06
N ASP A 274 16.71 20.29 -15.67
CA ASP A 274 15.39 20.64 -16.16
C ASP A 274 15.35 22.11 -16.60
N SER A 275 14.58 22.34 -17.65
CA SER A 275 14.40 23.66 -18.25
C SER A 275 13.34 24.46 -17.49
N PHE A 276 13.15 25.72 -17.84
CA PHE A 276 12.12 26.60 -17.29
C PHE A 276 10.70 25.98 -17.25
N LEU A 277 10.36 25.09 -18.20
CA LEU A 277 9.04 24.45 -18.28
C LEU A 277 8.85 23.28 -17.30
N ARG A 278 9.93 22.78 -16.69
CA ARG A 278 9.89 21.65 -15.74
C ARG A 278 9.30 20.36 -16.33
N SER A 279 9.51 20.12 -17.62
CA SER A 279 8.93 18.98 -18.34
C SER A 279 9.46 17.63 -17.86
N ALA A 280 10.72 17.57 -17.42
CA ALA A 280 11.29 16.34 -16.89
C ALA A 280 10.70 16.00 -15.51
N LEU A 281 10.57 17.01 -14.64
CA LEU A 281 9.90 16.85 -13.34
C LEU A 281 8.41 16.49 -13.50
N GLU A 282 7.70 17.09 -14.46
CA GLU A 282 6.31 16.73 -14.77
C GLU A 282 6.19 15.25 -15.19
N ALA A 283 7.13 14.76 -16.02
CA ALA A 283 7.17 13.34 -16.40
C ALA A 283 7.39 12.42 -15.19
N VAL A 284 8.27 12.79 -14.25
CA VAL A 284 8.47 12.06 -12.98
C VAL A 284 7.16 11.97 -12.18
N LEU A 285 6.44 13.07 -12.03
CA LEU A 285 5.20 13.14 -11.25
C LEU A 285 4.12 12.23 -11.84
N VAL A 286 3.98 12.20 -13.16
CA VAL A 286 2.97 11.36 -13.83
C VAL A 286 3.36 9.88 -13.82
N ASN A 287 4.66 9.57 -13.96
CA ASN A 287 5.14 8.19 -13.95
C ASN A 287 5.06 7.54 -12.56
N LEU A 288 5.41 8.30 -11.51
CA LEU A 288 5.40 7.79 -10.14
C LEU A 288 4.05 7.99 -9.45
N SER A 289 3.22 8.94 -9.91
CA SER A 289 1.92 9.29 -9.31
C SER A 289 1.96 9.35 -7.77
N PRO A 290 2.80 10.21 -7.17
CA PRO A 290 3.04 10.20 -5.73
C PRO A 290 1.78 10.54 -4.94
N ALA A 291 1.60 9.85 -3.81
CA ALA A 291 0.53 10.13 -2.84
C ALA A 291 0.90 11.27 -1.88
N GLU A 292 2.21 11.51 -1.70
CA GLU A 292 2.75 12.54 -0.81
C GLU A 292 4.04 13.13 -1.40
N LEU A 293 4.17 14.46 -1.32
CA LEU A 293 5.31 15.24 -1.80
C LEU A 293 6.04 15.89 -0.63
N LEU A 294 7.36 15.68 -0.57
CA LEU A 294 8.26 16.38 0.33
C LEU A 294 9.02 17.45 -0.47
N LEU A 295 8.82 18.71 -0.12
CA LEU A 295 9.44 19.86 -0.77
C LEU A 295 10.67 20.29 0.01
N GLY A 296 11.86 20.03 -0.54
CA GLY A 296 13.13 20.39 0.07
C GLY A 296 13.50 21.84 -0.21
N ASP A 297 13.11 22.75 0.68
CA ASP A 297 13.34 24.18 0.56
C ASP A 297 14.84 24.54 0.67
N PRO A 298 15.34 25.51 -0.13
CA PRO A 298 14.59 26.39 -1.03
C PRO A 298 14.36 25.79 -2.43
N LEU A 299 13.13 25.95 -2.95
CA LEU A 299 12.76 25.64 -4.34
C LEU A 299 12.55 26.92 -5.16
N SER A 300 12.69 26.84 -6.49
CA SER A 300 12.29 27.94 -7.37
C SER A 300 10.77 28.08 -7.44
N LYS A 301 10.28 29.30 -7.66
CA LYS A 301 8.84 29.59 -7.76
C LYS A 301 8.15 28.75 -8.84
N GLN A 302 8.86 28.43 -9.92
CA GLN A 302 8.37 27.60 -11.02
C GLN A 302 8.18 26.15 -10.57
N THR A 303 9.19 25.57 -9.92
CA THR A 303 9.13 24.20 -9.39
C THR A 303 8.05 24.06 -8.33
N GLU A 304 8.01 24.98 -7.36
CA GLU A 304 7.03 24.97 -6.28
C GLU A 304 5.61 25.07 -6.84
N LYS A 305 5.39 25.98 -7.81
CA LYS A 305 4.09 26.11 -8.47
C LYS A 305 3.67 24.82 -9.18
N LEU A 306 4.55 24.18 -9.94
CA LEU A 306 4.23 22.91 -10.62
C LEU A 306 3.81 21.82 -9.60
N LEU A 307 4.56 21.69 -8.51
CA LEU A 307 4.31 20.67 -7.48
C LEU A 307 3.00 20.93 -6.73
N LEU A 308 2.70 22.19 -6.40
CA LEU A 308 1.44 22.57 -5.76
C LEU A 308 0.23 22.46 -6.72
N ASP A 309 0.40 22.81 -8.00
CA ASP A 309 -0.63 22.63 -9.02
C ASP A 309 -0.93 21.13 -9.22
N PHE A 310 0.11 20.28 -9.23
CA PHE A 310 -0.05 18.83 -9.25
C PHE A 310 -0.77 18.33 -8.00
N ALA A 311 -0.45 18.85 -6.81
CA ALA A 311 -1.07 18.48 -5.54
C ALA A 311 -2.45 19.12 -5.27
N GLY A 312 -3.05 19.75 -6.27
CA GLY A 312 -4.33 20.42 -6.15
C GLY A 312 -5.50 19.50 -5.74
N PRO A 313 -6.71 20.07 -5.56
CA PRO A 313 -7.87 19.35 -5.02
C PRO A 313 -8.30 18.10 -5.81
N ALA A 314 -7.95 18.04 -7.11
CA ALA A 314 -8.29 16.92 -7.98
C ALA A 314 -7.43 15.67 -7.72
N SER A 315 -6.16 15.83 -7.38
CA SER A 315 -5.22 14.73 -7.13
C SER A 315 -5.16 14.34 -5.65
N ASN A 316 -5.50 15.29 -4.76
CA ASN A 316 -5.54 15.08 -3.30
C ASN A 316 -4.22 14.47 -2.78
N VAL A 317 -3.10 15.01 -3.29
CA VAL A 317 -1.74 14.64 -2.90
C VAL A 317 -1.34 15.50 -1.71
N ARG A 318 -0.77 14.87 -0.68
CA ARG A 318 -0.32 15.59 0.52
C ARG A 318 1.01 16.29 0.22
N VAL A 319 1.20 17.50 0.75
CA VAL A 319 2.45 18.26 0.61
C VAL A 319 3.02 18.59 1.99
N GLU A 320 4.32 18.42 2.16
CA GLU A 320 5.05 18.78 3.37
C GLU A 320 6.36 19.50 3.00
N HIS A 321 6.62 20.65 3.62
CA HIS A 321 7.82 21.45 3.41
C HIS A 321 8.91 21.07 4.42
N LEU A 322 10.12 20.84 3.94
CA LEU A 322 11.28 20.48 4.75
C LEU A 322 12.44 21.41 4.42
N SER A 323 13.03 22.05 5.43
CA SER A 323 14.20 22.90 5.25
C SER A 323 15.47 22.07 5.01
N ARG A 324 16.28 22.49 4.04
CA ARG A 324 17.63 21.96 3.77
C ARG A 324 18.73 22.66 4.56
N ASP A 325 18.40 23.65 5.39
CA ASP A 325 19.38 24.41 6.17
C ASP A 325 20.19 23.51 7.11
N CYS A 326 19.71 22.30 7.41
CA CYS A 326 20.43 21.30 8.17
C CYS A 326 21.63 20.66 7.43
N PHE A 327 21.82 20.90 6.13
CA PHE A 327 22.80 20.18 5.30
C PHE A 327 23.88 21.05 4.63
N THR A 328 24.06 22.29 5.07
CA THR A 328 24.92 23.28 4.38
C THR A 328 26.40 22.89 4.23
N ASP A 329 26.91 21.93 5.02
CA ASP A 329 28.33 21.53 5.04
C ASP A 329 28.57 20.03 4.75
N GLY A 330 27.77 19.40 3.89
CA GLY A 330 27.92 17.97 3.56
C GLY A 330 27.33 17.01 4.62
N GLY A 331 26.54 17.56 5.54
CA GLY A 331 25.86 16.80 6.60
C GLY A 331 24.85 15.76 6.09
N ALA A 332 24.34 15.91 4.86
CA ALA A 332 23.38 14.96 4.28
C ALA A 332 23.97 13.55 4.15
N LEU A 333 25.18 13.41 3.61
CA LEU A 333 25.85 12.11 3.51
C LEU A 333 26.14 11.55 4.90
N SER A 334 26.58 12.38 5.85
CA SER A 334 26.78 11.95 7.24
C SER A 334 25.49 11.42 7.86
N GLU A 335 24.35 12.09 7.68
CA GLU A 335 23.07 11.60 8.20
C GLU A 335 22.67 10.27 7.56
N VAL A 336 22.83 10.14 6.24
CA VAL A 336 22.59 8.87 5.54
C VAL A 336 23.47 7.76 6.13
N MET A 337 24.78 8.01 6.26
CA MET A 337 25.73 7.03 6.78
C MET A 337 25.46 6.64 8.24
N THR A 338 25.02 7.57 9.10
CA THR A 338 24.63 7.23 10.49
C THR A 338 23.50 6.19 10.54
N LEU A 339 22.59 6.19 9.57
CA LEU A 339 21.54 5.19 9.50
C LEU A 339 22.11 3.80 9.17
N TYR A 340 23.05 3.72 8.22
CA TYR A 340 23.72 2.47 7.85
C TYR A 340 24.61 1.92 8.97
N GLU A 341 25.29 2.78 9.73
CA GLU A 341 26.10 2.39 10.89
C GLU A 341 25.25 1.83 12.04
N ASN A 342 24.09 2.44 12.33
CA ASN A 342 23.21 1.98 13.41
C ASN A 342 22.56 0.61 13.11
N VAL A 343 22.38 0.26 11.83
CA VAL A 343 21.90 -1.08 11.44
C VAL A 343 22.92 -2.18 11.75
N ASP A 344 24.22 -1.85 11.73
CA ASP A 344 25.31 -2.78 12.08
C ASP A 344 25.28 -3.13 13.58
N VAL A 345 24.98 -2.16 14.44
CA VAL A 345 24.96 -2.33 15.91
C VAL A 345 23.74 -3.14 16.40
N ASP A 346 22.55 -2.88 15.85
CA ASP A 346 21.32 -3.65 16.16
C ASP A 346 21.44 -5.13 15.73
N SER A 347 22.31 -5.44 14.76
CA SER A 347 22.58 -6.79 14.29
C SER A 347 23.62 -7.53 15.14
N LEU A 348 24.50 -6.79 15.83
CA LEU A 348 25.58 -7.31 16.68
C LEU A 348 25.15 -7.61 18.12
N SER A 349 24.06 -7.01 18.62
CA SER A 349 23.57 -7.25 19.98
C SER A 349 22.91 -8.61 20.17
N ASP A 350 22.47 -9.26 19.08
CA ASP A 350 21.90 -10.61 19.11
C ASP A 350 22.83 -11.61 18.40
N SER A 351 23.60 -12.34 19.20
CA SER A 351 24.49 -13.49 18.90
C SER A 351 25.97 -13.21 18.59
N ILE A 352 26.79 -13.31 19.65
CA ILE A 352 28.18 -13.74 19.55
C ILE A 352 28.16 -15.18 18.99
N GLN A 353 28.74 -15.38 17.80
CA GLN A 353 28.92 -16.65 17.04
C GLN A 353 27.96 -16.88 15.86
N SER A 354 28.13 -16.15 14.75
CA SER A 354 28.26 -16.80 13.43
C SER A 354 29.00 -15.88 12.45
N LYS A 355 30.04 -16.40 11.79
CA LYS A 355 30.73 -15.74 10.69
C LYS A 355 29.89 -15.91 9.42
N ASN A 356 28.91 -15.03 9.19
CA ASN A 356 28.18 -15.01 7.91
C ASN A 356 28.79 -13.92 7.00
N SER A 357 29.58 -14.35 6.01
CA SER A 357 30.27 -13.52 5.03
C SER A 357 29.35 -12.87 3.98
N THR A 358 28.06 -13.24 3.95
CA THR A 358 27.11 -12.82 2.92
C THR A 358 26.43 -11.47 3.24
N GLU A 359 26.11 -11.19 4.51
CA GLU A 359 25.44 -9.93 4.92
C GLU A 359 26.35 -8.72 4.75
N HIS A 360 27.62 -8.83 5.16
CA HIS A 360 28.63 -7.79 4.93
C HIS A 360 28.79 -7.47 3.43
N ARG A 361 28.63 -8.46 2.54
CA ARG A 361 28.76 -8.26 1.09
C ARG A 361 27.57 -7.47 0.52
N SER A 362 26.34 -7.80 0.92
CA SER A 362 25.14 -7.07 0.48
C SER A 362 25.12 -5.64 0.98
N GLN A 363 25.45 -5.40 2.26
CA GLN A 363 25.52 -4.06 2.85
C GLN A 363 26.65 -3.20 2.25
N GLN A 364 27.82 -3.79 1.96
CA GLN A 364 28.90 -3.10 1.24
C GLN A 364 28.49 -2.66 -0.17
N LEU A 365 27.65 -3.45 -0.86
CA LEU A 365 27.12 -3.06 -2.17
C LEU A 365 26.18 -1.85 -2.05
N VAL A 366 25.31 -1.82 -1.03
CA VAL A 366 24.40 -0.66 -0.80
C VAL A 366 25.17 0.60 -0.48
N ILE A 367 26.16 0.51 0.43
CA ILE A 367 27.01 1.64 0.79
C ILE A 367 27.74 2.14 -0.46
N LYS A 368 28.22 1.24 -1.32
CA LYS A 368 28.86 1.61 -2.58
C LYS A 368 27.89 2.30 -3.54
N GLU A 369 26.64 1.84 -3.64
CA GLU A 369 25.61 2.51 -4.44
C GLU A 369 25.29 3.90 -3.91
N VAL A 370 25.10 4.04 -2.60
CA VAL A 370 24.85 5.32 -1.93
C VAL A 370 26.00 6.30 -2.17
N MET A 371 27.25 5.83 -2.07
CA MET A 371 28.44 6.63 -2.36
C MET A 371 28.54 7.06 -3.82
N ASN A 372 27.93 6.31 -4.74
CA ASN A 372 27.87 6.65 -6.16
C ASN A 372 26.65 7.51 -6.52
N MET A 373 25.73 7.76 -5.58
CA MET A 373 24.55 8.58 -5.87
C MET A 373 24.92 10.04 -6.09
N PRO A 374 24.20 10.75 -6.98
CA PRO A 374 24.37 12.19 -7.16
C PRO A 374 24.07 12.99 -5.87
N ASP A 375 24.74 14.12 -5.69
CA ASP A 375 24.67 14.95 -4.46
C ASP A 375 23.23 15.39 -4.13
N LEU A 376 22.44 15.82 -5.12
CA LEU A 376 21.07 16.25 -4.86
C LEU A 376 20.17 15.06 -4.49
N SER A 377 20.41 13.88 -5.07
CA SER A 377 19.71 12.64 -4.69
C SER A 377 20.05 12.24 -3.25
N VAL A 378 21.30 12.40 -2.81
CA VAL A 378 21.71 12.14 -1.41
C VAL A 378 21.02 13.10 -0.45
N GLN A 379 20.88 14.38 -0.81
CA GLN A 379 20.17 15.36 0.01
C GLN A 379 18.67 15.05 0.08
N ALA A 380 18.03 14.68 -1.03
CA ALA A 380 16.66 14.22 -1.04
C ALA A 380 16.47 12.95 -0.19
N LEU A 381 17.43 12.01 -0.23
CA LEU A 381 17.43 10.81 0.59
C LEU A 381 17.53 11.15 2.08
N ALA A 382 18.42 12.05 2.47
CA ALA A 382 18.58 12.48 3.86
C ALA A 382 17.29 13.09 4.43
N LEU A 383 16.63 13.98 3.67
CA LEU A 383 15.31 14.52 4.04
C LEU A 383 14.25 13.43 4.19
N THR A 384 14.26 12.46 3.28
CA THR A 384 13.32 11.32 3.30
C THR A 384 13.55 10.45 4.53
N ILE A 385 14.80 10.13 4.85
CA ILE A 385 15.19 9.39 6.07
C ILE A 385 14.66 10.12 7.30
N ARG A 386 14.92 11.43 7.41
CA ARG A 386 14.48 12.24 8.54
C ARG A 386 12.97 12.23 8.71
N HIS A 387 12.23 12.37 7.61
CA HIS A 387 10.77 12.29 7.63
C HIS A 387 10.29 10.90 8.06
N LEU A 388 10.83 9.82 7.48
CA LEU A 388 10.42 8.44 7.79
C LEU A 388 10.80 7.97 9.20
N LYS A 389 11.84 8.56 9.82
CA LYS A 389 12.19 8.33 11.24
C LYS A 389 11.04 8.67 12.18
N GLU A 390 10.18 9.65 11.86
CA GLU A 390 9.00 9.98 12.68
C GLU A 390 7.95 8.86 12.70
N TYR A 391 7.95 8.01 11.67
CA TYR A 391 7.00 6.92 11.47
C TYR A 391 7.59 5.55 11.84
N GLY A 392 8.92 5.45 11.99
CA GLY A 392 9.64 4.20 12.24
C GLY A 392 9.85 3.34 10.99
N PHE A 393 9.86 3.95 9.79
CA PHE A 393 10.00 3.25 8.51
C PHE A 393 11.35 3.51 7.81
N GLU A 394 12.28 4.22 8.44
CA GLU A 394 13.57 4.60 7.86
C GLU A 394 14.43 3.41 7.44
N ARG A 395 14.29 2.26 8.11
CA ARG A 395 15.09 1.05 7.87
C ARG A 395 14.95 0.50 6.46
N ILE A 396 13.85 0.78 5.77
CA ILE A 396 13.61 0.29 4.40
C ILE A 396 14.63 0.87 3.41
N LEU A 397 15.12 2.08 3.68
CA LEU A 397 16.12 2.76 2.86
C LEU A 397 17.51 2.12 2.97
N CYS A 398 17.75 1.31 4.00
CA CYS A 398 18.99 0.55 4.16
C CYS A 398 19.00 -0.77 3.37
N SER A 399 17.85 -1.20 2.80
CA SER A 399 17.76 -2.42 2.02
C SER A 399 18.18 -2.16 0.57
N GLY A 400 19.41 -2.51 0.20
CA GLY A 400 19.93 -2.27 -1.15
C GLY A 400 19.26 -3.06 -2.26
N ALA A 401 18.48 -4.10 -1.94
CA ALA A 401 17.70 -4.83 -2.93
C ALA A 401 16.61 -3.97 -3.61
N SER A 402 16.36 -2.75 -3.11
CA SER A 402 15.27 -1.89 -3.56
C SER A 402 15.68 -0.54 -4.12
N LEU A 403 16.97 -0.18 -4.13
CA LEU A 403 17.44 1.09 -4.68
C LEU A 403 17.61 0.98 -6.20
N ARG A 404 16.84 1.77 -6.97
CA ARG A 404 16.98 1.84 -8.43
C ARG A 404 17.10 3.29 -8.94
N PRO A 405 17.96 3.54 -9.95
CA PRO A 405 17.99 4.83 -10.62
C PRO A 405 16.71 5.05 -11.45
N PHE A 406 16.23 6.29 -11.50
CA PHE A 406 15.04 6.70 -12.27
C PHE A 406 15.28 6.68 -13.79
N SER A 407 16.50 7.01 -14.22
CA SER A 407 16.86 7.09 -15.64
C SER A 407 17.85 5.98 -15.98
N ASN A 408 17.35 4.92 -16.61
CA ASN A 408 18.21 3.93 -17.26
C ASN A 408 18.05 4.10 -18.76
N ASN A 409 19.16 4.19 -19.51
CA ASN A 409 19.18 4.24 -20.98
C ASN A 409 18.61 2.96 -21.66
N MET A 410 18.03 2.05 -20.87
CA MET A 410 17.53 0.75 -21.29
C MET A 410 16.01 0.74 -21.49
N GLU A 411 15.31 1.84 -21.15
CA GLU A 411 13.85 1.96 -21.21
C GLU A 411 13.41 3.06 -22.18
N MET A 412 12.27 2.85 -22.83
CA MET A 412 11.65 3.80 -23.76
C MET A 412 11.11 5.00 -22.98
N THR A 413 11.49 6.21 -23.41
CA THR A 413 11.03 7.45 -22.79
C THR A 413 9.59 7.75 -23.23
N LEU A 414 8.64 7.53 -22.33
CA LEU A 414 7.23 7.91 -22.53
C LEU A 414 6.92 9.17 -21.71
N SER A 415 6.59 10.26 -22.41
CA SER A 415 6.15 11.49 -21.75
C SER A 415 4.79 11.30 -21.07
N ALA A 416 4.51 12.10 -20.04
CA ALA A 416 3.20 12.17 -19.39
C ALA A 416 2.04 12.30 -20.39
N ASN A 417 2.19 13.23 -21.33
CA ASN A 417 1.20 13.46 -22.38
C ASN A 417 1.07 12.23 -23.31
N THR A 418 2.17 11.54 -23.62
CA THR A 418 2.14 10.31 -24.42
C THR A 418 1.34 9.21 -23.72
N LEU A 419 1.61 8.95 -22.43
CA LEU A 419 0.88 7.94 -21.64
C LEU A 419 -0.62 8.21 -21.57
N GLN A 420 -1.00 9.49 -21.43
CA GLN A 420 -2.39 9.92 -21.37
C GLN A 420 -3.09 9.84 -22.75
N GLN A 421 -2.47 10.37 -23.81
CA GLN A 421 -3.07 10.42 -25.15
C GLN A 421 -3.20 9.04 -25.80
N LEU A 422 -2.31 8.11 -25.44
CA LEU A 422 -2.36 6.72 -25.89
C LEU A 422 -3.22 5.83 -24.97
N GLU A 423 -3.75 6.37 -23.86
CA GLU A 423 -4.58 5.63 -22.90
C GLU A 423 -3.87 4.36 -22.38
N VAL A 424 -2.58 4.50 -22.06
CA VAL A 424 -1.71 3.37 -21.71
C VAL A 424 -2.12 2.75 -20.37
N LEU A 425 -2.32 3.60 -19.36
CA LEU A 425 -2.65 3.15 -18.00
C LEU A 425 -4.12 3.38 -17.62
N LYS A 426 -4.69 4.49 -18.09
CA LYS A 426 -6.05 4.94 -17.79
C LYS A 426 -6.67 5.55 -19.04
N ASN A 427 -7.98 5.44 -19.18
CA ASN A 427 -8.71 6.09 -20.26
C ASN A 427 -8.86 7.61 -19.99
N ASN A 428 -9.20 8.38 -21.02
CA ASN A 428 -9.43 9.82 -20.88
C ASN A 428 -10.88 10.21 -20.55
N ASN A 429 -11.81 9.26 -20.48
CA ASN A 429 -13.24 9.53 -20.35
C ASN A 429 -13.66 9.68 -18.88
N ASP A 430 -13.34 8.70 -18.06
CA ASP A 430 -13.68 8.65 -16.63
C ASP A 430 -12.46 8.43 -15.72
N GLY A 431 -11.26 8.30 -16.31
CA GLY A 431 -10.02 8.03 -15.59
C GLY A 431 -9.91 6.59 -15.07
N SER A 432 -10.80 5.70 -15.52
CA SER A 432 -10.77 4.27 -15.22
C SER A 432 -9.66 3.57 -16.01
N GLU A 433 -9.20 2.44 -15.49
CA GLU A 433 -8.35 1.51 -16.23
C GLU A 433 -9.11 0.81 -17.36
N ILE A 434 -10.43 0.73 -17.28
CA ILE A 434 -11.27 0.08 -18.30
C ILE A 434 -11.13 0.83 -19.63
N GLY A 435 -10.78 0.12 -20.70
CA GLY A 435 -10.49 0.71 -22.00
C GLY A 435 -9.08 1.26 -22.16
N SER A 436 -8.16 0.95 -21.24
CA SER A 436 -6.72 1.24 -21.38
C SER A 436 -5.95 0.07 -22.00
N LEU A 437 -4.72 0.32 -22.45
CA LEU A 437 -3.81 -0.75 -22.87
C LEU A 437 -3.51 -1.72 -21.71
N LEU A 438 -3.28 -1.20 -20.49
CA LEU A 438 -3.00 -1.99 -19.30
C LEU A 438 -4.11 -3.03 -19.04
N GLN A 439 -5.38 -2.63 -19.12
CA GLN A 439 -6.51 -3.54 -18.88
C GLN A 439 -6.52 -4.76 -19.81
N ILE A 440 -6.04 -4.59 -21.05
CA ILE A 440 -6.00 -5.67 -22.04
C ILE A 440 -4.81 -6.58 -21.81
N MET A 441 -3.68 -5.99 -21.40
CA MET A 441 -2.48 -6.75 -21.12
C MET A 441 -2.54 -7.49 -19.79
N ASN A 442 -3.40 -7.05 -18.87
CA ASN A 442 -3.44 -7.51 -17.49
C ASN A 442 -4.38 -8.71 -17.27
N HIS A 443 -3.80 -9.90 -17.41
CA HIS A 443 -4.32 -11.20 -17.00
C HIS A 443 -3.54 -11.77 -15.79
N THR A 444 -2.89 -10.89 -15.00
CA THR A 444 -2.17 -11.32 -13.79
C THR A 444 -3.15 -11.84 -12.74
N LEU A 445 -2.71 -12.84 -11.97
CA LEU A 445 -3.53 -13.46 -10.93
C LEU A 445 -3.23 -12.89 -9.54
N THR A 446 -2.12 -12.15 -9.39
CA THR A 446 -1.65 -11.59 -8.13
C THR A 446 -1.59 -10.06 -8.16
N ILE A 447 -1.81 -9.43 -7.00
CA ILE A 447 -1.79 -7.96 -6.87
C ILE A 447 -0.39 -7.39 -7.14
N PHE A 448 0.66 -8.09 -6.73
CA PHE A 448 2.06 -7.69 -6.98
C PHE A 448 2.48 -7.93 -8.43
N GLY A 449 1.99 -8.98 -9.08
CA GLY A 449 2.13 -9.18 -10.53
C GLY A 449 1.46 -8.04 -11.31
N SER A 450 0.23 -7.68 -10.97
CA SER A 450 -0.48 -6.55 -11.58
C SER A 450 0.28 -5.22 -11.47
N ARG A 451 0.84 -4.92 -10.29
CA ARG A 451 1.69 -3.73 -10.07
C ARG A 451 2.95 -3.76 -10.92
N LEU A 452 3.62 -4.90 -11.00
CA LEU A 452 4.81 -5.06 -11.83
C LEU A 452 4.48 -4.92 -13.33
N LEU A 453 3.35 -5.46 -13.77
CA LEU A 453 2.90 -5.34 -15.15
C LEU A 453 2.58 -3.88 -15.51
N ARG A 454 1.92 -3.13 -14.61
CA ARG A 454 1.72 -1.67 -14.77
C ARG A 454 3.05 -0.95 -15.01
N HIS A 455 4.08 -1.31 -14.25
CA HIS A 455 5.42 -0.75 -14.44
C HIS A 455 5.99 -1.12 -15.81
N TRP A 456 5.91 -2.38 -16.22
CA TRP A 456 6.37 -2.82 -17.54
C TRP A 456 5.66 -2.09 -18.68
N VAL A 457 4.36 -1.81 -18.54
CA VAL A 457 3.53 -1.14 -19.57
C VAL A 457 3.90 0.34 -19.72
N SER A 458 4.26 0.99 -18.62
CA SER A 458 4.69 2.39 -18.61
C SER A 458 6.17 2.60 -18.93
N HIS A 459 6.99 1.54 -18.84
CA HIS A 459 8.43 1.57 -19.06
C HIS A 459 8.86 0.42 -19.99
N PRO A 460 8.51 0.47 -21.29
CA PRO A 460 8.96 -0.54 -22.25
C PRO A 460 10.50 -0.56 -22.32
N LEU A 461 11.07 -1.71 -22.64
CA LEU A 461 12.50 -1.85 -22.86
C LEU A 461 12.97 -1.45 -24.25
N CYS A 462 14.24 -1.04 -24.33
CA CYS A 462 14.96 -0.84 -25.57
C CYS A 462 16.06 -1.90 -25.79
N ASP A 463 16.46 -2.67 -24.77
CA ASP A 463 17.51 -3.69 -24.90
C ASP A 463 16.99 -4.96 -25.58
N ARG A 464 17.54 -5.27 -26.76
CA ARG A 464 17.15 -6.43 -27.57
C ARG A 464 17.27 -7.76 -26.82
N THR A 465 18.36 -7.96 -26.07
CA THR A 465 18.63 -9.23 -25.40
C THR A 465 17.59 -9.52 -24.32
N LEU A 466 17.18 -8.48 -23.58
CA LEU A 466 16.17 -8.58 -22.55
C LEU A 466 14.78 -8.80 -23.15
N ILE A 467 14.44 -8.08 -24.22
CA ILE A 467 13.17 -8.27 -24.94
C ILE A 467 13.07 -9.70 -25.49
N SER A 468 14.11 -10.19 -26.17
CA SER A 468 14.16 -11.57 -26.67
C SER A 468 14.05 -12.60 -25.55
N ALA A 469 14.72 -12.39 -24.41
CA ALA A 469 14.64 -13.31 -23.27
C ALA A 469 13.19 -13.46 -22.75
N ARG A 470 12.42 -12.37 -22.67
CA ARG A 470 11.00 -12.44 -22.30
C ARG A 470 10.14 -13.03 -23.41
N LEU A 471 10.35 -12.68 -24.68
CA LEU A 471 9.60 -13.29 -25.79
C LEU A 471 9.77 -14.81 -25.82
N HIS A 472 10.98 -15.30 -25.56
CA HIS A 472 11.25 -16.74 -25.44
C HIS A 472 10.50 -17.36 -24.26
N ALA A 473 10.48 -16.69 -23.10
CA ALA A 473 9.71 -17.15 -21.94
C ALA A 473 8.19 -17.16 -22.19
N VAL A 474 7.64 -16.12 -22.80
CA VAL A 474 6.21 -16.03 -23.15
C VAL A 474 5.83 -17.12 -24.13
N SER A 475 6.61 -17.34 -25.18
CA SER A 475 6.38 -18.41 -26.16
C SER A 475 6.41 -19.78 -25.50
N GLU A 476 7.40 -20.06 -24.65
CA GLU A 476 7.51 -21.34 -23.94
C GLU A 476 6.32 -21.60 -22.99
N ILE A 477 5.86 -20.59 -22.24
CA ILE A 477 4.65 -20.72 -21.43
C ILE A 477 3.44 -20.96 -22.32
N ALA A 478 3.26 -20.19 -23.40
CA ALA A 478 2.11 -20.31 -24.30
C ALA A 478 2.05 -21.67 -25.00
N GLU A 479 3.18 -22.22 -25.42
CA GLU A 479 3.31 -23.59 -25.94
C GLU A 479 2.81 -24.62 -24.91
N SER A 480 3.22 -24.46 -23.64
CA SER A 480 2.78 -25.32 -22.53
C SER A 480 1.32 -25.11 -22.10
N MET A 481 0.59 -24.16 -22.68
CA MET A 481 -0.86 -24.03 -22.49
C MET A 481 -1.67 -24.76 -23.57
N GLY A 482 -1.03 -25.16 -24.67
CA GLY A 482 -1.65 -25.78 -25.84
C GLY A 482 -1.59 -27.30 -25.87
N SER A 483 -0.75 -27.94 -25.06
CA SER A 483 -0.54 -29.40 -25.10
C SER A 483 -1.64 -30.22 -24.42
N CYS A 484 -2.72 -29.59 -23.94
CA CYS A 484 -3.85 -30.27 -23.29
C CYS A 484 -4.82 -30.98 -24.26
N ASN A 485 -4.48 -31.14 -25.55
CA ASN A 485 -5.28 -31.88 -26.53
C ASN A 485 -4.57 -33.16 -27.04
N ALA A 486 -4.38 -34.14 -26.16
CA ALA A 486 -4.25 -35.58 -26.44
C ALA A 486 -4.35 -36.28 -25.07
N THR A 487 -5.35 -37.06 -24.67
CA THR A 487 -6.24 -37.98 -25.38
C THR A 487 -7.52 -38.18 -24.52
N ASN A 488 -8.68 -37.75 -25.02
CA ASN A 488 -9.97 -38.34 -24.65
C ASN A 488 -10.49 -39.13 -25.87
N ASN A 489 -9.72 -40.16 -26.28
CA ASN A 489 -10.25 -41.25 -27.07
C ASN A 489 -10.28 -42.47 -26.17
N PHE A 490 -11.45 -42.75 -25.58
CA PHE A 490 -11.77 -44.05 -25.01
C PHE A 490 -11.74 -45.08 -26.15
N GLY A 491 -10.58 -45.70 -26.34
CA GLY A 491 -10.39 -46.91 -27.13
C GLY A 491 -9.57 -47.89 -26.29
N HIS A 492 -10.24 -48.91 -25.79
CA HIS A 492 -9.67 -50.07 -25.08
C HIS A 492 -8.33 -50.55 -25.65
N VAL A 493 -7.26 -50.55 -24.84
CA VAL A 493 -6.33 -51.68 -24.67
C VAL A 493 -5.74 -51.58 -23.25
N GLU A 494 -5.77 -52.70 -22.52
CA GLU A 494 -5.16 -52.88 -21.20
C GLU A 494 -3.64 -52.94 -21.31
N ASP A 495 -2.92 -52.03 -20.65
CA ASP A 495 -1.51 -52.23 -20.29
C ASP A 495 -1.21 -51.47 -18.97
N PRO A 496 -0.67 -52.13 -17.92
CA PRO A 496 -0.45 -51.52 -16.62
C PRO A 496 0.99 -51.01 -16.48
N ASP A 497 1.37 -50.03 -17.30
CA ASP A 497 2.54 -49.17 -17.01
C ASP A 497 2.03 -47.75 -16.78
N VAL A 498 2.07 -47.34 -15.52
CA VAL A 498 1.57 -46.07 -15.01
C VAL A 498 2.36 -44.92 -15.65
N ALA A 499 1.87 -44.41 -16.77
CA ALA A 499 2.28 -43.14 -17.32
C ALA A 499 1.80 -42.02 -16.37
N ILE A 500 2.68 -41.64 -15.46
CA ILE A 500 2.51 -40.45 -14.61
C ILE A 500 2.39 -39.24 -15.53
N VAL A 501 1.17 -38.70 -15.68
CA VAL A 501 0.90 -37.44 -16.37
C VAL A 501 1.76 -36.36 -15.72
N GLN A 502 2.78 -35.89 -16.44
CA GLN A 502 3.73 -34.90 -15.93
C GLN A 502 3.03 -33.55 -15.74
N PRO A 503 3.27 -32.82 -14.63
CA PRO A 503 2.68 -31.50 -14.46
C PRO A 503 3.31 -30.53 -15.48
N GLU A 504 2.47 -30.12 -16.44
CA GLU A 504 2.79 -29.16 -17.50
C GLU A 504 3.13 -27.79 -16.86
N LEU A 505 4.16 -27.11 -17.36
CA LEU A 505 4.66 -25.82 -16.83
C LEU A 505 3.53 -24.83 -16.54
N ALA A 506 2.60 -24.66 -17.49
CA ALA A 506 1.44 -23.78 -17.34
C ALA A 506 0.51 -24.20 -16.19
N TYR A 507 0.32 -25.49 -15.95
CA TYR A 507 -0.52 -25.98 -14.86
C TYR A 507 0.08 -25.63 -13.50
N VAL A 508 1.38 -25.89 -13.29
CA VAL A 508 2.07 -25.55 -12.03
C VAL A 508 2.06 -24.05 -11.80
N LEU A 509 2.42 -23.25 -12.83
CA LEU A 509 2.41 -21.80 -12.73
C LEU A 509 1.00 -21.27 -12.41
N SER A 510 -0.02 -21.71 -13.14
CA SER A 510 -1.41 -21.29 -12.92
C SER A 510 -1.91 -21.67 -11.53
N LEU A 511 -1.57 -22.87 -11.03
CA LEU A 511 -1.92 -23.32 -9.70
C LEU A 511 -1.27 -22.45 -8.61
N VAL A 512 0.05 -22.23 -8.72
CA VAL A 512 0.81 -21.38 -7.77
C VAL A 512 0.23 -19.97 -7.77
N LEU A 513 0.09 -19.35 -8.94
CA LEU A 513 -0.39 -17.98 -9.07
C LEU A 513 -1.85 -17.82 -8.61
N THR A 514 -2.72 -18.79 -8.88
CA THR A 514 -4.11 -18.79 -8.40
C THR A 514 -4.17 -18.88 -6.88
N ASN A 515 -3.32 -19.70 -6.26
CA ASN A 515 -3.24 -19.81 -4.80
C ASN A 515 -2.71 -18.51 -4.18
N LEU A 516 -1.68 -17.91 -4.79
CA LEU A 516 -1.15 -16.60 -4.37
C LEU A 516 -2.16 -15.46 -4.56
N GLY A 517 -3.00 -15.52 -5.60
CA GLY A 517 -4.08 -14.56 -5.81
C GLY A 517 -5.18 -14.60 -4.76
N ARG A 518 -5.31 -15.71 -4.02
CA ARG A 518 -6.23 -15.87 -2.87
C ARG A 518 -5.57 -15.57 -1.53
N ALA A 519 -4.24 -15.53 -1.50
CA ALA A 519 -3.45 -15.20 -0.32
C ALA A 519 -3.46 -13.68 -0.08
N PRO A 520 -3.06 -13.20 1.12
CA PRO A 520 -2.75 -11.79 1.29
C PRO A 520 -1.65 -11.34 0.31
N ASP A 521 -1.58 -10.03 0.07
CA ASP A 521 -0.54 -9.43 -0.74
C ASP A 521 0.85 -9.68 -0.12
N ILE A 522 1.53 -10.73 -0.58
CA ILE A 522 2.80 -11.18 0.01
C ILE A 522 3.90 -10.12 -0.11
N GLN A 523 3.86 -9.22 -1.11
CA GLN A 523 4.86 -8.15 -1.25
C GLN A 523 4.71 -7.11 -0.14
N ARG A 524 3.48 -6.67 0.13
CA ARG A 524 3.19 -5.80 1.27
C ARG A 524 3.39 -6.53 2.59
N GLY A 525 3.02 -7.81 2.64
CA GLY A 525 3.19 -8.70 3.78
C GLY A 525 4.64 -8.77 4.26
N ILE A 526 5.59 -9.16 3.39
CA ILE A 526 7.02 -9.24 3.77
C ILE A 526 7.57 -7.89 4.23
N THR A 527 7.07 -6.79 3.67
CA THR A 527 7.50 -5.43 4.01
C THR A 527 6.93 -5.00 5.37
N ARG A 528 5.69 -5.35 5.70
CA ARG A 528 5.12 -5.17 7.06
C ARG A 528 5.82 -6.03 8.11
N ILE A 529 6.23 -7.24 7.75
CA ILE A 529 7.04 -8.09 8.64
C ILE A 529 8.37 -7.38 8.92
N PHE A 530 9.04 -6.84 7.89
CA PHE A 530 10.28 -6.07 8.03
C PHE A 530 10.12 -4.82 8.91
N HIS A 531 9.02 -4.08 8.72
CA HIS A 531 8.66 -2.91 9.54
C HIS A 531 8.20 -3.26 10.96
N CYS A 532 8.10 -4.56 11.30
CA CYS A 532 7.56 -5.04 12.57
C CYS A 532 6.09 -4.62 12.82
N THR A 533 5.32 -4.43 11.76
CA THR A 533 3.91 -4.00 11.80
C THR A 533 2.93 -5.13 11.48
N ALA A 534 3.41 -6.27 10.95
CA ALA A 534 2.58 -7.42 10.61
C ALA A 534 1.92 -8.06 11.84
N SER A 535 0.66 -8.48 11.67
CA SER A 535 -0.03 -9.29 12.68
C SER A 535 0.45 -10.76 12.64
N PRO A 536 0.25 -11.54 13.72
CA PRO A 536 0.62 -12.96 13.72
C PRO A 536 -0.06 -13.78 12.63
N SER A 537 -1.36 -13.57 12.38
CA SER A 537 -2.11 -14.28 11.33
C SER A 537 -1.62 -13.90 9.92
N GLU A 538 -1.36 -12.61 9.70
CA GLU A 538 -0.77 -12.11 8.45
C GLU A 538 0.62 -12.70 8.21
N PHE A 539 1.49 -12.71 9.23
CA PHE A 539 2.81 -13.32 9.16
C PHE A 539 2.71 -14.79 8.71
N VAL A 540 1.87 -15.58 9.39
CA VAL A 540 1.70 -17.00 9.06
C VAL A 540 1.18 -17.16 7.63
N ALA A 541 0.15 -16.39 7.24
CA ALA A 541 -0.43 -16.47 5.90
C ALA A 541 0.59 -16.13 4.79
N VAL A 542 1.39 -15.07 4.97
CA VAL A 542 2.41 -14.63 3.99
C VAL A 542 3.52 -15.67 3.87
N ILE A 543 4.10 -16.10 4.98
CA ILE A 543 5.22 -17.06 4.98
C ILE A 543 4.75 -18.44 4.49
N GLN A 544 3.54 -18.87 4.86
CA GLN A 544 2.94 -20.10 4.35
C GLN A 544 2.69 -20.04 2.84
N ALA A 545 2.22 -18.91 2.32
CA ALA A 545 2.00 -18.71 0.88
C ALA A 545 3.32 -18.82 0.09
N ILE A 546 4.38 -18.17 0.56
CA ILE A 546 5.72 -18.24 -0.04
C ILE A 546 6.27 -19.67 0.02
N LEU A 547 6.18 -20.33 1.18
CA LEU A 547 6.62 -21.72 1.36
C LEU A 547 5.90 -22.68 0.41
N SER A 548 4.58 -22.55 0.31
CA SER A 548 3.75 -23.38 -0.57
C SER A 548 4.07 -23.12 -2.05
N ALA A 549 4.26 -21.87 -2.46
CA ALA A 549 4.66 -21.52 -3.83
C ALA A 549 6.02 -22.12 -4.18
N GLY A 550 7.04 -21.95 -3.33
CA GLY A 550 8.37 -22.51 -3.55
C GLY A 550 8.37 -24.03 -3.68
N LYS A 551 7.68 -24.75 -2.78
CA LYS A 551 7.55 -26.22 -2.84
C LYS A 551 6.82 -26.72 -4.09
N GLN A 552 5.81 -26.00 -4.57
CA GLN A 552 5.10 -26.36 -5.80
C GLN A 552 6.01 -26.12 -7.03
N LEU A 553 6.77 -25.03 -7.05
CA LEU A 553 7.71 -24.73 -8.13
C LEU A 553 8.90 -25.71 -8.18
N GLN A 554 9.34 -26.26 -7.04
CA GLN A 554 10.36 -27.33 -7.02
C GLN A 554 9.94 -28.57 -7.84
N GLN A 555 8.64 -28.83 -8.04
CA GLN A 555 8.15 -29.95 -8.86
C GLN A 555 8.55 -29.85 -10.33
N LEU A 556 8.96 -28.65 -10.80
CA LEU A 556 9.47 -28.43 -12.15
C LEU A 556 10.88 -29.03 -12.36
N ASN A 557 11.54 -29.56 -11.31
CA ASN A 557 12.81 -30.31 -11.34
C ASN A 557 13.90 -29.65 -12.20
N ILE A 558 14.28 -28.41 -11.86
CA ILE A 558 15.38 -27.68 -12.52
C ILE A 558 16.68 -28.05 -11.80
N GLY A 559 17.35 -29.11 -12.24
CA GLY A 559 18.66 -29.54 -11.73
C GLY A 559 19.78 -29.35 -12.75
N GLU A 560 21.04 -29.44 -12.32
CA GLU A 560 22.22 -29.34 -13.21
C GLU A 560 22.39 -30.52 -14.20
N GLY A 561 21.44 -31.46 -14.26
CA GLY A 561 21.45 -32.57 -15.21
C GLY A 561 20.83 -32.24 -16.58
N ASN A 562 21.22 -32.99 -17.61
CA ASN A 562 20.78 -32.86 -19.02
C ASN A 562 19.25 -33.02 -19.28
N ASN A 563 18.43 -33.19 -18.24
CA ASN A 563 16.96 -33.33 -18.34
C ASN A 563 16.23 -32.05 -17.89
N ASN A 564 16.75 -30.88 -18.26
CA ASN A 564 16.10 -29.62 -17.92
C ASN A 564 14.81 -29.41 -18.72
N LYS A 565 13.68 -29.40 -18.02
CA LYS A 565 12.34 -29.22 -18.61
C LYS A 565 12.10 -27.83 -19.22
N LEU A 566 12.85 -26.82 -18.77
CA LEU A 566 12.74 -25.45 -19.24
C LEU A 566 13.80 -25.12 -20.31
N ARG A 567 13.44 -24.34 -21.32
CA ARG A 567 14.33 -23.87 -22.39
C ARG A 567 14.85 -22.46 -22.09
N SER A 568 13.97 -21.55 -21.69
CA SER A 568 14.25 -20.14 -21.43
C SER A 568 15.12 -19.96 -20.18
N ASN A 569 16.26 -19.28 -20.35
CA ASN A 569 17.16 -18.93 -19.24
C ASN A 569 16.52 -17.95 -18.25
N LEU A 570 15.60 -17.11 -18.72
CA LEU A 570 14.81 -16.23 -17.86
C LEU A 570 13.90 -17.05 -16.95
N LEU A 571 13.11 -17.98 -17.50
CA LEU A 571 12.22 -18.83 -16.70
C LEU A 571 12.98 -19.69 -15.70
N LYS A 572 14.10 -20.30 -16.12
CA LYS A 572 14.96 -21.07 -15.20
C LYS A 572 15.38 -20.23 -14.00
N ARG A 573 15.90 -19.03 -14.24
CA ARG A 573 16.36 -18.13 -13.18
C ARG A 573 15.23 -17.73 -12.24
N LEU A 574 14.07 -17.35 -12.79
CA LEU A 574 12.91 -16.94 -11.99
C LEU A 574 12.38 -18.09 -11.14
N VAL A 575 12.21 -19.28 -11.72
CA VAL A 575 11.73 -20.46 -10.97
C VAL A 575 12.75 -20.85 -9.90
N LEU A 576 14.04 -20.93 -10.22
CA LEU A 576 15.09 -21.24 -9.24
C LEU A 576 15.15 -20.23 -8.09
N THR A 577 14.96 -18.93 -8.39
CA THR A 577 14.91 -17.89 -7.37
C THR A 577 13.67 -18.07 -6.48
N ALA A 578 12.50 -18.27 -7.08
CA ALA A 578 11.24 -18.46 -6.35
C ALA A 578 11.17 -19.79 -5.57
N SER A 579 11.97 -20.79 -5.98
CA SER A 579 12.07 -22.10 -5.35
C SER A 579 13.38 -22.31 -4.59
N SER A 580 14.00 -21.23 -4.09
CA SER A 580 15.24 -21.27 -3.30
C SER A 580 15.09 -22.16 -2.05
N ASP A 581 15.97 -23.15 -1.90
CA ASP A 581 15.99 -24.06 -0.74
C ASP A 581 16.18 -23.29 0.58
N SER A 582 17.04 -22.26 0.59
CA SER A 582 17.26 -21.40 1.77
C SER A 582 15.98 -20.69 2.20
N THR A 583 15.20 -20.15 1.25
CA THR A 583 13.93 -19.47 1.57
C THR A 583 12.90 -20.47 2.11
N ILE A 584 12.83 -21.66 1.51
CA ILE A 584 11.92 -22.73 1.92
C ILE A 584 12.24 -23.21 3.33
N ASP A 585 13.51 -23.47 3.62
CA ASP A 585 13.98 -23.91 4.94
C ASP A 585 13.79 -22.84 6.01
N ASN A 586 14.14 -21.59 5.71
CA ASN A 586 13.93 -20.46 6.61
C ASN A 586 12.43 -20.25 6.88
N SER A 587 11.58 -20.32 5.86
CA SER A 587 10.11 -20.22 6.02
C SER A 587 9.57 -21.33 6.92
N ALA A 588 9.98 -22.58 6.70
CA ALA A 588 9.57 -23.72 7.52
C ALA A 588 10.04 -23.58 8.98
N LYS A 589 11.29 -23.15 9.19
CA LYS A 589 11.85 -22.87 10.52
C LYS A 589 11.07 -21.78 11.24
N MET A 590 10.76 -20.68 10.58
CA MET A 590 9.96 -19.60 11.15
C MET A 590 8.56 -20.06 11.53
N LEU A 591 7.88 -20.81 10.66
CA LEU A 591 6.53 -21.32 10.94
C LEU A 591 6.51 -22.35 12.08
N SER A 592 7.49 -23.25 12.15
CA SER A 592 7.60 -24.25 13.23
C SER A 592 7.86 -23.64 14.62
N SER A 593 8.41 -22.42 14.68
CA SER A 593 8.60 -21.69 15.95
C SER A 593 7.31 -21.06 16.50
N LEU A 594 6.21 -21.10 15.73
CA LEU A 594 4.95 -20.46 16.06
C LEU A 594 3.80 -21.47 16.21
N ASN A 595 2.84 -21.12 17.05
CA ASN A 595 1.56 -21.82 17.16
C ASN A 595 0.54 -21.16 16.22
N ILE A 596 0.20 -21.85 15.13
CA ILE A 596 -0.69 -21.36 14.06
C ILE A 596 -2.09 -21.05 14.59
N ASP A 597 -2.67 -21.92 15.42
CA ASP A 597 -4.01 -21.71 16.00
C ASP A 597 -4.07 -20.45 16.87
N SER A 598 -2.99 -20.17 17.60
CA SER A 598 -2.87 -18.97 18.43
C SER A 598 -2.68 -17.71 17.59
N ALA A 599 -2.01 -17.82 16.44
CA ALA A 599 -1.86 -16.73 15.48
C ALA A 599 -3.22 -16.30 14.91
N ASP A 600 -4.05 -17.26 14.49
CA ASP A 600 -5.39 -17.01 13.95
C ASP A 600 -6.34 -16.38 14.98
N GLN A 601 -6.19 -16.77 16.26
CA GLN A 601 -6.97 -16.21 17.37
C GLN A 601 -6.45 -14.84 17.84
N GLY A 602 -5.27 -14.42 17.40
CA GLY A 602 -4.59 -13.21 17.90
C GLY A 602 -4.10 -13.33 19.34
N ASP A 603 -3.89 -14.55 19.85
CA ASP A 603 -3.40 -14.80 21.22
C ASP A 603 -1.87 -14.83 21.26
N LEU A 604 -1.27 -13.66 21.53
CA LEU A 604 0.17 -13.52 21.69
C LEU A 604 0.75 -14.34 22.85
N THR A 605 -0.04 -14.70 23.87
CA THR A 605 0.48 -15.35 25.08
C THR A 605 1.01 -16.76 24.80
N LYS A 606 0.41 -17.43 23.80
CA LYS A 606 0.74 -18.80 23.37
C LYS A 606 1.39 -18.88 21.98
N LEU A 607 1.52 -17.74 21.31
CA LEU A 607 2.02 -17.66 19.94
C LEU A 607 3.40 -18.28 19.75
N ILE A 608 4.39 -17.87 20.56
CA ILE A 608 5.77 -18.34 20.40
C ILE A 608 5.94 -19.69 21.13
N THR A 609 6.34 -20.71 20.37
CA THR A 609 6.74 -22.03 20.89
C THR A 609 8.16 -21.91 21.45
N ALA A 610 8.28 -21.35 22.65
CA ALA A 610 9.57 -21.14 23.31
C ALA A 610 10.26 -22.49 23.60
N SER A 611 11.35 -22.78 22.90
CA SER A 611 12.29 -23.86 23.23
C SER A 611 13.27 -23.41 24.32
N GLU A 612 13.94 -24.35 25.00
CA GLU A 612 14.94 -24.02 26.01
C GLU A 612 16.06 -23.15 25.41
N GLY A 613 16.18 -21.91 25.88
CA GLY A 613 17.21 -20.95 25.47
C GLY A 613 16.71 -19.73 24.67
N GLN A 614 15.47 -19.73 24.15
CA GLN A 614 14.89 -18.59 23.43
C GLN A 614 13.82 -17.87 24.28
N PHE A 615 13.87 -16.53 24.32
CA PHE A 615 12.94 -15.66 25.05
C PHE A 615 12.75 -16.02 26.55
N PRO A 616 13.82 -15.93 27.37
CA PRO A 616 13.79 -16.31 28.79
C PRO A 616 12.74 -15.55 29.60
N GLU A 617 12.45 -14.30 29.24
CA GLU A 617 11.43 -13.48 29.88
C GLU A 617 10.02 -14.01 29.69
N VAL A 618 9.69 -14.56 28.51
CA VAL A 618 8.39 -15.18 28.22
C VAL A 618 8.23 -16.46 29.03
N ILE A 619 9.28 -17.28 29.13
CA ILE A 619 9.27 -18.52 29.92
C ILE A 619 9.02 -18.19 31.40
N ARG A 620 9.73 -17.19 31.95
CA ARG A 620 9.52 -16.71 33.32
C ARG A 620 8.09 -16.21 33.53
N ALA A 621 7.62 -15.30 32.68
CA ALA A 621 6.27 -14.74 32.81
C ALA A 621 5.16 -15.80 32.67
N ARG A 622 5.34 -16.82 31.80
CA ARG A 622 4.42 -17.96 31.69
C ARG A 622 4.38 -18.78 32.97
N LYS A 623 5.55 -19.01 33.60
CA LYS A 623 5.64 -19.72 34.88
C LYS A 623 4.94 -18.94 35.99
N ASP A 624 5.19 -17.64 36.08
CA ASP A 624 4.58 -16.78 37.10
C ASP A 624 3.07 -16.68 36.91
N PHE A 625 2.58 -16.55 35.67
CA PHE A 625 1.16 -16.61 35.34
C PHE A 625 0.53 -17.95 35.75
N LYS A 626 1.19 -19.07 35.43
CA LYS A 626 0.71 -20.41 35.81
C LYS A 626 0.63 -20.58 37.33
N LEU A 627 1.65 -20.12 38.06
CA LEU A 627 1.68 -20.14 39.51
C LEU A 627 0.54 -19.30 40.12
N ALA A 628 0.26 -18.12 39.55
CA ALA A 628 -0.87 -17.28 40.00
C ALA A 628 -2.23 -17.96 39.77
N VAL A 629 -2.41 -18.68 38.65
CA VAL A 629 -3.62 -19.49 38.39
C VAL A 629 -3.75 -20.60 39.43
N GLU A 630 -2.70 -21.40 39.64
CA GLU A 630 -2.71 -22.51 40.60
C GLU A 630 -2.99 -22.03 42.04
N GLN A 631 -2.41 -20.90 42.44
CA GLN A 631 -2.69 -20.28 43.74
C GLN A 631 -4.15 -19.88 43.86
N LEU A 632 -4.74 -19.25 42.84
CA LEU A 632 -6.14 -18.84 42.84
C LEU A 632 -7.09 -20.04 42.91
N ASP A 633 -6.83 -21.08 42.11
CA ASP A 633 -7.64 -22.30 42.08
C ASP A 633 -7.58 -23.06 43.41
N SER A 634 -6.42 -23.11 44.07
CA SER A 634 -6.25 -23.77 45.37
C SER A 634 -7.09 -23.14 46.50
N LEU A 635 -7.54 -21.89 46.34
CA LEU A 635 -8.39 -21.23 47.33
C LEU A 635 -9.78 -21.87 47.44
N ILE A 636 -10.26 -22.56 46.40
CA ILE A 636 -11.58 -23.21 46.46
C ILE A 636 -11.63 -24.26 47.57
N ASP A 637 -10.53 -24.97 47.82
CA ASP A 637 -10.45 -26.01 48.84
C ASP A 637 -10.49 -25.44 50.26
N LEU A 638 -9.96 -24.23 50.44
CA LEU A 638 -10.10 -23.48 51.69
C LEU A 638 -11.58 -23.17 51.95
N TYR A 639 -12.31 -22.70 50.94
CA TYR A 639 -13.73 -22.37 51.09
C TYR A 639 -14.65 -23.58 51.19
N ARG A 640 -14.32 -24.70 50.53
CA ARG A 640 -15.03 -25.98 50.72
C ARG A 640 -15.00 -26.42 52.19
N LYS A 641 -13.85 -26.24 52.86
CA LYS A 641 -13.67 -26.52 54.30
C LYS A 641 -14.39 -25.48 55.17
N LEU A 642 -14.26 -24.19 54.85
CA LEU A 642 -14.82 -23.10 55.65
C LEU A 642 -16.36 -23.06 55.62
N LEU A 643 -16.96 -23.33 54.46
CA LEU A 643 -18.42 -23.31 54.27
C LEU A 643 -19.08 -24.69 54.44
N ILE A 644 -18.29 -25.76 54.63
CA ILE A 644 -18.75 -27.14 54.75
C ILE A 644 -19.59 -27.55 53.51
N MET A 645 -19.08 -27.21 52.33
CA MET A 645 -19.73 -27.50 51.03
C MET A 645 -18.73 -28.18 50.10
N GLN A 646 -18.80 -29.51 49.95
CA GLN A 646 -17.81 -30.26 49.18
C GLN A 646 -17.91 -30.03 47.66
N ASN A 647 -19.12 -29.76 47.15
CA ASN A 647 -19.37 -29.53 45.72
C ASN A 647 -19.27 -28.03 45.34
N LEU A 648 -18.58 -27.21 46.16
CA LEU A 648 -18.39 -25.80 45.84
C LEU A 648 -17.36 -25.65 44.72
N GLU A 649 -17.70 -24.88 43.70
CA GLU A 649 -16.84 -24.54 42.58
C GLU A 649 -16.93 -23.04 42.28
N PHE A 650 -15.88 -22.52 41.67
CA PHE A 650 -15.86 -21.16 41.16
C PHE A 650 -16.75 -21.03 39.92
N ILE A 651 -17.58 -19.98 39.90
CA ILE A 651 -18.50 -19.71 38.79
C ILE A 651 -18.08 -18.43 38.06
N SER A 652 -18.28 -18.40 36.75
CA SER A 652 -18.04 -17.21 35.91
C SER A 652 -19.34 -16.73 35.28
N ILE A 653 -19.69 -15.45 35.48
CA ILE A 653 -20.95 -14.86 34.98
C ILE A 653 -20.68 -13.47 34.41
N SER A 654 -21.16 -13.24 33.18
CA SER A 654 -21.07 -11.94 32.51
C SER A 654 -19.64 -11.36 32.47
N GLY A 655 -18.64 -12.23 32.30
CA GLY A 655 -17.22 -11.85 32.24
C GLY A 655 -16.53 -11.67 33.60
N THR A 656 -17.27 -11.74 34.72
CA THR A 656 -16.65 -11.79 36.05
C THR A 656 -16.40 -13.24 36.46
N THR A 657 -15.15 -13.58 36.76
CA THR A 657 -14.72 -14.95 37.05
C THR A 657 -14.53 -15.19 38.55
N HIS A 658 -14.40 -16.47 38.94
CA HIS A 658 -14.09 -16.91 40.31
C HIS A 658 -15.06 -16.40 41.38
N LEU A 659 -16.36 -16.42 41.07
CA LEU A 659 -17.43 -16.06 42.00
C LEU A 659 -17.80 -17.25 42.88
N ILE A 660 -18.02 -16.99 44.16
CA ILE A 660 -18.64 -17.95 45.09
C ILE A 660 -20.14 -17.64 45.16
N GLU A 661 -20.97 -18.54 44.61
CA GLU A 661 -22.42 -18.43 44.66
C GLU A 661 -22.99 -19.19 45.86
N LEU A 662 -23.77 -18.49 46.68
CA LEU A 662 -24.40 -19.05 47.89
C LEU A 662 -25.89 -18.71 47.92
N SER A 663 -26.68 -19.53 48.63
CA SER A 663 -28.08 -19.20 48.93
C SER A 663 -28.16 -17.94 49.80
N THR A 664 -29.27 -17.21 49.70
CA THR A 664 -29.56 -16.03 50.55
C THR A 664 -29.51 -16.31 52.05
N ASP A 665 -29.70 -17.58 52.44
CA ASP A 665 -29.79 -17.99 53.85
C ASP A 665 -28.42 -18.27 54.49
N VAL A 666 -27.35 -18.31 53.69
CA VAL A 666 -25.99 -18.62 54.16
C VAL A 666 -25.33 -17.36 54.70
N LYS A 667 -24.91 -17.39 55.98
CA LYS A 667 -24.15 -16.30 56.60
C LYS A 667 -22.70 -16.33 56.14
N VAL A 668 -22.23 -15.20 55.60
CA VAL A 668 -20.85 -15.00 55.15
C VAL A 668 -20.12 -13.97 56.02
N PRO A 669 -18.77 -14.00 56.08
CA PRO A 669 -17.98 -12.96 56.73
C PRO A 669 -18.27 -11.55 56.19
N SER A 670 -18.18 -10.54 57.07
CA SER A 670 -18.50 -9.14 56.71
C SER A 670 -17.52 -8.48 55.75
N ASN A 671 -16.31 -9.03 55.62
CA ASN A 671 -15.26 -8.56 54.71
C ASN A 671 -15.42 -9.08 53.27
N TRP A 672 -16.46 -9.86 52.97
CA TRP A 672 -16.73 -10.37 51.62
C TRP A 672 -17.44 -9.31 50.77
N ILE A 673 -16.96 -9.13 49.55
CA ILE A 673 -17.51 -8.15 48.62
C ILE A 673 -18.65 -8.82 47.83
N ARG A 674 -19.86 -8.25 47.92
CA ARG A 674 -21.01 -8.69 47.13
C ARG A 674 -20.90 -8.13 45.72
N VAL A 675 -20.78 -9.00 44.72
CA VAL A 675 -20.60 -8.63 43.31
C VAL A 675 -21.95 -8.52 42.60
N ASN A 676 -22.80 -9.53 42.75
CA ASN A 676 -24.11 -9.61 42.11
C ASN A 676 -25.06 -10.45 42.97
N SER A 677 -26.37 -10.33 42.76
CA SER A 677 -27.38 -11.15 43.39
C SER A 677 -28.57 -11.41 42.48
N THR A 678 -29.11 -12.62 42.58
CA THR A 678 -30.42 -12.98 42.02
C THR A 678 -31.45 -13.13 43.14
N LYS A 679 -32.70 -13.47 42.79
CA LYS A 679 -33.75 -13.71 43.79
C LYS A 679 -33.48 -14.88 44.73
N LYS A 680 -32.61 -15.84 44.35
CA LYS A 680 -32.34 -17.06 45.11
C LYS A 680 -30.88 -17.20 45.57
N THR A 681 -29.95 -16.48 44.93
CA THR A 681 -28.51 -16.64 45.19
C THR A 681 -27.80 -15.29 45.28
N ILE A 682 -26.79 -15.20 46.13
CA ILE A 682 -25.89 -14.05 46.22
C ILE A 682 -24.48 -14.51 45.86
N ARG A 683 -23.76 -13.68 45.11
CA ARG A 683 -22.41 -13.97 44.61
C ARG A 683 -21.40 -13.04 45.23
N TYR A 684 -20.35 -13.63 45.77
CA TYR A 684 -19.34 -12.93 46.55
C TYR A 684 -17.94 -13.13 45.97
N HIS A 685 -17.08 -12.14 46.24
CA HIS A 685 -15.64 -12.25 46.17
C HIS A 685 -15.05 -12.08 47.58
N PRO A 686 -14.52 -13.16 48.18
CA PRO A 686 -13.71 -13.07 49.39
C PRO A 686 -12.45 -12.23 49.18
N PRO A 687 -11.91 -11.56 50.21
CA PRO A 687 -10.75 -10.68 50.07
C PRO A 687 -9.49 -11.40 49.57
N GLU A 688 -9.30 -12.67 49.94
CA GLU A 688 -8.19 -13.50 49.45
C GLU A 688 -8.34 -13.78 47.95
N VAL A 689 -9.56 -14.00 47.47
CA VAL A 689 -9.86 -14.20 46.03
C VAL A 689 -9.65 -12.91 45.26
N VAL A 690 -10.05 -11.75 45.80
CA VAL A 690 -9.79 -10.45 45.16
C VAL A 690 -8.29 -10.19 45.03
N THR A 691 -7.53 -10.46 46.10
CA THR A 691 -6.06 -10.28 46.09
C THR A 691 -5.38 -11.23 45.09
N ALA A 692 -5.84 -12.48 45.01
CA ALA A 692 -5.32 -13.46 44.04
C ALA A 692 -5.72 -13.11 42.59
N LEU A 693 -6.94 -12.63 42.35
CA LEU A 693 -7.39 -12.13 41.04
C LEU A 693 -6.59 -10.91 40.59
N ASP A 694 -6.26 -10.00 41.50
CA ASP A 694 -5.41 -8.83 41.23
C ASP A 694 -4.00 -9.26 40.81
N ARG A 695 -3.36 -10.17 41.56
CA ARG A 695 -2.06 -10.76 41.19
C ARG A 695 -2.10 -11.50 39.85
N LEU A 696 -3.16 -12.27 39.59
CA LEU A 696 -3.36 -12.95 38.32
C LEU A 696 -3.50 -11.95 37.17
N SER A 697 -4.21 -10.84 37.38
CA SER A 697 -4.34 -9.78 36.38
C SER A 697 -3.00 -9.12 36.08
N LEU A 698 -2.18 -8.84 37.11
CA LEU A 698 -0.83 -8.32 36.95
C LEU A 698 0.06 -9.28 36.16
N ALA A 699 0.13 -10.55 36.58
CA ALA A 699 0.94 -11.57 35.91
C ALA A 699 0.52 -11.79 34.45
N LYS A 700 -0.78 -11.69 34.15
CA LYS A 700 -1.29 -11.76 32.77
C LYS A 700 -0.84 -10.57 31.92
N GLU A 701 -0.85 -9.36 32.47
CA GLU A 701 -0.39 -8.15 31.77
C GLU A 701 1.13 -8.18 31.56
N GLU A 702 1.91 -8.59 32.56
CA GLU A 702 3.36 -8.80 32.43
C GLU A 702 3.70 -9.84 31.37
N LEU A 703 2.96 -10.96 31.33
CA LEU A 703 3.07 -11.95 30.27
C LEU A 703 2.75 -11.36 28.89
N SER A 704 1.69 -10.54 28.78
CA SER A 704 1.35 -9.88 27.52
C SER A 704 2.46 -8.95 27.03
N ILE A 705 3.08 -8.19 27.93
CA ILE A 705 4.22 -7.31 27.63
C ILE A 705 5.42 -8.12 27.15
N ALA A 706 5.81 -9.16 27.90
CA ALA A 706 6.93 -10.02 27.54
C ALA A 706 6.71 -10.70 26.18
N CYS A 707 5.49 -11.21 25.92
CA CYS A 707 5.14 -11.82 24.64
C CYS A 707 5.14 -10.81 23.49
N ARG A 708 4.68 -9.58 23.70
CA ARG A 708 4.73 -8.52 22.67
C ARG A 708 6.17 -8.12 22.36
N ALA A 709 7.02 -7.99 23.37
CA ALA A 709 8.45 -7.73 23.18
C ALA A 709 9.14 -8.87 22.41
N ALA A 710 8.85 -10.12 22.78
CA ALA A 710 9.35 -11.30 22.08
C ALA A 710 8.85 -11.37 20.62
N TRP A 711 7.58 -11.04 20.35
CA TRP A 711 7.05 -10.95 18.98
C TRP A 711 7.76 -9.89 18.15
N ASN A 712 7.98 -8.70 18.70
CA ASN A 712 8.73 -7.64 18.01
C ASN A 712 10.19 -8.05 17.73
N SER A 713 10.84 -8.72 18.68
CA SER A 713 12.20 -9.26 18.49
C SER A 713 12.22 -10.36 17.42
N PHE A 714 11.22 -11.25 17.40
CA PHE A 714 11.05 -12.27 16.37
C PHE A 714 10.89 -11.65 14.97
N LEU A 715 10.04 -10.63 14.82
CA LEU A 715 9.88 -9.90 13.55
C LEU A 715 11.17 -9.18 13.13
N ARG A 716 11.90 -8.55 14.08
CA ARG A 716 13.21 -7.94 13.77
C ARG A 716 14.20 -8.97 13.22
N GLY A 717 14.16 -10.21 13.69
CA GLY A 717 14.97 -11.31 13.17
C GLY A 717 14.75 -11.59 11.67
N PHE A 718 13.57 -11.30 11.11
CA PHE A 718 13.29 -11.45 9.68
C PHE A 718 14.12 -10.51 8.79
N SER A 719 14.63 -9.40 9.34
CA SER A 719 15.40 -8.40 8.58
C SER A 719 16.59 -9.01 7.82
N LYS A 720 17.20 -10.06 8.38
CA LYS A 720 18.32 -10.81 7.79
C LYS A 720 17.95 -11.55 6.51
N HIS A 721 16.67 -11.91 6.37
CA HIS A 721 16.13 -12.66 5.25
C HIS A 721 15.36 -11.79 4.25
N TYR A 722 15.12 -10.51 4.57
CA TYR A 722 14.23 -9.64 3.77
C TYR A 722 14.62 -9.58 2.30
N ALA A 723 15.90 -9.36 1.98
CA ALA A 723 16.37 -9.28 0.59
C ALA A 723 16.15 -10.59 -0.20
N GLU A 724 16.33 -11.74 0.45
CA GLU A 724 16.09 -13.06 -0.17
C GLU A 724 14.60 -13.25 -0.48
N PHE A 725 13.73 -12.95 0.50
CA PHE A 725 12.28 -13.03 0.33
C PHE A 725 11.76 -12.02 -0.70
N GLN A 726 12.35 -10.82 -0.76
CA GLN A 726 11.99 -9.82 -1.75
C GLN A 726 12.35 -10.27 -3.17
N ALA A 727 13.50 -10.91 -3.37
CA ALA A 727 13.87 -11.51 -4.65
C ALA A 727 12.90 -12.62 -5.08
N VAL A 728 12.44 -13.45 -4.13
CA VAL A 728 11.41 -14.49 -4.37
C VAL A 728 10.09 -13.85 -4.82
N VAL A 729 9.63 -12.80 -4.12
CA VAL A 729 8.39 -12.09 -4.49
C VAL A 729 8.52 -11.42 -5.86
N GLN A 730 9.65 -10.77 -6.15
CA GLN A 730 9.94 -10.19 -7.48
C GLN A 730 9.94 -11.26 -8.58
N ALA A 731 10.51 -12.44 -8.29
CA ALA A 731 10.51 -13.55 -9.25
C ALA A 731 9.09 -14.09 -9.51
N LEU A 732 8.27 -14.25 -8.47
CA LEU A 732 6.86 -14.63 -8.59
C LEU A 732 6.04 -13.57 -9.35
N ALA A 733 6.29 -12.28 -9.09
CA ALA A 733 5.66 -11.18 -9.81
C ALA A 733 5.99 -11.24 -11.32
N ALA A 734 7.25 -11.48 -11.66
CA ALA A 734 7.70 -11.58 -13.04
C ALA A 734 7.11 -12.82 -13.74
N LEU A 735 7.02 -13.96 -13.04
CA LEU A 735 6.35 -15.16 -13.55
C LEU A 735 4.87 -14.90 -13.85
N ASP A 736 4.17 -14.18 -12.97
CA ASP A 736 2.76 -13.79 -13.18
C ASP A 736 2.58 -12.88 -14.39
N CYS A 737 3.46 -11.89 -14.56
CA CYS A 737 3.45 -11.02 -15.73
C CYS A 737 3.72 -11.80 -17.03
N LEU A 738 4.69 -12.71 -17.04
CA LEU A 738 4.99 -13.56 -18.21
C LEU A 738 3.83 -14.50 -18.51
N HIS A 739 3.18 -15.08 -17.50
CA HIS A 739 1.98 -15.89 -17.64
C HIS A 739 0.81 -15.07 -18.21
N SER A 740 0.60 -13.84 -17.72
CA SER A 740 -0.38 -12.90 -18.23
C SER A 740 -0.20 -12.59 -19.73
N LEU A 741 1.05 -12.33 -20.13
CA LEU A 741 1.40 -12.06 -21.52
C LEU A 741 1.29 -13.30 -22.42
N ALA A 742 1.56 -14.49 -21.88
CA ALA A 742 1.35 -15.75 -22.59
C ALA A 742 -0.13 -16.06 -22.83
N ILE A 743 -1.03 -15.65 -21.91
CA ILE A 743 -2.47 -15.68 -22.15
C ILE A 743 -2.82 -14.74 -23.30
N LEU A 744 -2.32 -13.49 -23.24
CA LEU A 744 -2.58 -12.48 -24.28
C LEU A 744 -2.10 -12.92 -25.67
N SER A 745 -0.91 -13.51 -25.75
CA SER A 745 -0.31 -13.92 -27.04
C SER A 745 -1.06 -15.06 -27.73
N ARG A 746 -1.93 -15.78 -27.03
CA ARG A 746 -2.78 -16.84 -27.61
C ARG A 746 -4.02 -16.29 -28.31
N ASN A 747 -4.32 -15.01 -28.15
CA ASN A 747 -5.44 -14.38 -28.85
C ASN A 747 -5.21 -14.38 -30.37
N LYS A 748 -6.29 -14.53 -31.13
CA LYS A 748 -6.24 -14.59 -32.59
C LYS A 748 -5.58 -13.32 -33.13
N GLY A 749 -4.63 -13.50 -34.05
CA GLY A 749 -3.93 -12.40 -34.70
C GLY A 749 -2.65 -11.94 -34.00
N TYR A 750 -2.38 -12.33 -32.75
CA TYR A 750 -1.13 -11.97 -32.10
C TYR A 750 0.05 -12.74 -32.70
N VAL A 751 1.18 -12.06 -32.88
CA VAL A 751 2.42 -12.63 -33.44
C VAL A 751 3.63 -12.18 -32.64
N CYS A 752 4.63 -13.05 -32.55
CA CYS A 752 5.91 -12.68 -31.97
C CYS A 752 6.60 -11.64 -32.88
N PRO A 753 6.99 -10.48 -32.37
CA PRO A 753 7.64 -9.47 -33.19
C PRO A 753 9.08 -9.85 -33.52
N VAL A 754 9.60 -9.31 -34.64
CA VAL A 754 10.98 -9.52 -35.09
C VAL A 754 11.78 -8.26 -34.76
N LEU A 755 12.84 -8.44 -33.97
CA LEU A 755 13.78 -7.39 -33.62
C LEU A 755 14.97 -7.41 -34.59
N LEU A 756 15.30 -6.25 -35.13
CA LEU A 756 16.45 -6.10 -36.04
C LEU A 756 17.76 -5.99 -35.24
N ASP A 757 18.88 -6.22 -35.93
CA ASP A 757 20.21 -6.02 -35.37
C ASP A 757 20.61 -4.54 -35.40
N ASP A 758 21.56 -4.19 -34.54
CA ASP A 758 22.00 -2.80 -34.35
C ASP A 758 22.60 -2.13 -35.59
N GLN A 759 23.00 -2.93 -36.58
CA GLN A 759 23.60 -2.49 -37.83
C GLN A 759 22.57 -2.21 -38.93
N GLU A 760 21.32 -2.65 -38.73
CA GLU A 760 20.23 -2.46 -39.68
C GLU A 760 19.60 -1.06 -39.51
N PRO A 761 19.11 -0.45 -40.61
CA PRO A 761 18.47 0.86 -40.54
C PRO A 761 17.17 0.82 -39.72
N VAL A 762 16.89 1.92 -39.02
CA VAL A 762 15.69 2.07 -38.18
C VAL A 762 14.44 1.95 -39.03
N GLN A 763 13.52 1.06 -38.65
CA GLN A 763 12.27 0.86 -39.37
C GLN A 763 11.11 0.39 -38.48
N ILE A 764 9.89 0.68 -38.92
CA ILE A 764 8.63 0.19 -38.37
C ILE A 764 7.84 -0.44 -39.51
N GLN A 765 7.71 -1.76 -39.49
CA GLN A 765 6.88 -2.48 -40.44
C GLN A 765 5.77 -3.22 -39.70
N ILE A 766 4.51 -2.88 -40.00
CA ILE A 766 3.31 -3.47 -39.43
C ILE A 766 2.43 -3.92 -40.58
N CYS A 767 2.19 -5.23 -40.70
CA CYS A 767 1.27 -5.78 -41.70
C CYS A 767 -0.07 -6.12 -41.05
N SER A 768 -1.18 -5.62 -41.56
CA SER A 768 -2.54 -5.87 -41.06
C SER A 768 -2.69 -5.59 -39.56
N GLY A 769 -2.04 -4.53 -39.07
CA GLY A 769 -2.08 -4.15 -37.68
C GLY A 769 -3.50 -3.81 -37.24
N ARG A 770 -3.79 -4.02 -35.95
CA ARG A 770 -5.07 -3.67 -35.34
C ARG A 770 -4.85 -2.86 -34.07
N HIS A 771 -5.80 -1.99 -33.74
CA HIS A 771 -5.72 -1.22 -32.51
C HIS A 771 -5.98 -2.14 -31.30
N PRO A 772 -5.02 -2.32 -30.37
CA PRO A 772 -5.13 -3.31 -29.29
C PRO A 772 -6.41 -3.19 -28.45
N VAL A 773 -6.80 -1.94 -28.15
CA VAL A 773 -8.04 -1.63 -27.42
C VAL A 773 -9.31 -1.76 -28.23
N LEU A 774 -9.37 -1.12 -29.39
CA LEU A 774 -10.63 -1.10 -30.15
C LEU A 774 -10.97 -2.46 -30.76
N GLU A 775 -9.97 -3.34 -30.99
CA GLU A 775 -10.22 -4.69 -31.48
C GLU A 775 -11.06 -5.52 -30.51
N THR A 776 -10.84 -5.43 -29.20
CA THR A 776 -11.66 -6.19 -28.23
C THR A 776 -13.11 -5.72 -28.19
N THR A 777 -13.35 -4.44 -28.49
CA THR A 777 -14.71 -3.85 -28.50
C THR A 777 -15.42 -4.03 -29.84
N LEU A 778 -14.72 -3.85 -30.96
CA LEU A 778 -15.28 -3.84 -32.31
C LEU A 778 -15.16 -5.19 -33.03
N GLN A 779 -14.27 -6.07 -32.57
CA GLN A 779 -14.02 -7.43 -33.09
C GLN A 779 -13.86 -7.44 -34.62
N ASP A 780 -14.66 -8.22 -35.34
CA ASP A 780 -14.59 -8.38 -36.79
C ASP A 780 -14.94 -7.09 -37.58
N ASN A 781 -15.48 -6.06 -36.92
CA ASN A 781 -15.79 -4.78 -37.56
C ASN A 781 -14.57 -3.83 -37.66
N PHE A 782 -13.45 -4.15 -37.01
CA PHE A 782 -12.24 -3.33 -37.10
C PHE A 782 -11.43 -3.68 -38.36
N VAL A 783 -11.21 -2.68 -39.23
CA VAL A 783 -10.41 -2.85 -40.45
C VAL A 783 -8.92 -2.73 -40.12
N PRO A 784 -8.09 -3.75 -40.42
CA PRO A 784 -6.66 -3.70 -40.15
C PRO A 784 -5.93 -2.73 -41.09
N ASN A 785 -4.81 -2.16 -40.62
CA ASN A 785 -4.01 -1.17 -41.36
C ASN A 785 -2.56 -1.61 -41.48
N ASP A 786 -1.97 -1.44 -42.66
CA ASP A 786 -0.53 -1.61 -42.89
C ASP A 786 0.21 -0.31 -42.51
N THR A 787 1.45 -0.43 -42.04
CA THR A 787 2.36 0.70 -41.79
C THR A 787 3.77 0.31 -42.20
N ASN A 788 4.43 1.16 -42.95
CA ASN A 788 5.82 1.00 -43.34
C ASN A 788 6.54 2.33 -43.15
N LEU A 789 7.50 2.37 -42.23
CA LEU A 789 8.38 3.50 -42.00
C LEU A 789 9.82 2.99 -42.02
N HIS A 790 10.70 3.63 -42.78
CA HIS A 790 12.09 3.19 -42.93
C HIS A 790 13.04 4.38 -43.02
N ALA A 791 14.14 4.36 -42.26
CA ALA A 791 15.11 5.45 -42.21
C ALA A 791 15.69 5.79 -43.59
N ASP A 792 16.10 4.77 -44.35
CA ASP A 792 16.64 4.95 -45.71
C ASP A 792 15.55 5.04 -46.80
N GLY A 793 14.27 5.07 -46.41
CA GLY A 793 13.13 5.05 -47.33
C GLY A 793 12.06 6.05 -46.91
N GLU A 794 10.83 5.57 -46.76
CA GLU A 794 9.70 6.37 -46.27
C GLU A 794 9.81 6.61 -44.76
N TYR A 795 10.60 7.61 -44.34
CA TYR A 795 10.78 7.92 -42.91
C TYR A 795 9.65 8.78 -42.30
N CYS A 796 8.74 9.32 -43.14
CA CYS A 796 7.66 10.21 -42.73
C CYS A 796 6.36 9.92 -43.50
N GLN A 797 5.24 9.89 -42.78
CA GLN A 797 3.90 9.73 -43.36
C GLN A 797 3.00 10.93 -43.02
N ILE A 798 2.43 11.55 -44.07
CA ILE A 798 1.47 12.66 -43.93
C ILE A 798 0.05 12.09 -44.04
N VAL A 799 -0.62 11.90 -42.89
CA VAL A 799 -1.97 11.32 -42.82
C VAL A 799 -3.03 12.40 -43.02
N THR A 800 -3.85 12.27 -44.08
CA THR A 800 -4.94 13.21 -44.40
C THR A 800 -6.29 12.49 -44.50
N GLY A 801 -7.40 13.25 -44.51
CA GLY A 801 -8.76 12.71 -44.61
C GLY A 801 -9.78 13.40 -43.70
N PRO A 802 -11.08 13.09 -43.81
CA PRO A 802 -12.13 13.73 -43.02
C PRO A 802 -12.03 13.40 -41.53
N ASN A 803 -12.54 14.28 -40.66
CA ASN A 803 -12.72 13.95 -39.24
C ASN A 803 -13.63 12.73 -39.12
N MET A 804 -13.36 11.87 -38.13
CA MET A 804 -13.99 10.54 -37.95
C MET A 804 -13.60 9.47 -38.98
N GLY A 805 -12.70 9.76 -39.93
CA GLY A 805 -12.15 8.77 -40.87
C GLY A 805 -11.07 7.83 -40.30
N GLY A 806 -11.00 7.64 -38.98
CA GLY A 806 -10.04 6.72 -38.34
C GLY A 806 -8.60 7.22 -38.19
N LYS A 807 -8.25 8.43 -38.66
CA LYS A 807 -6.88 8.98 -38.62
C LYS A 807 -6.22 8.92 -37.23
N SER A 808 -6.91 9.42 -36.19
CA SER A 808 -6.38 9.41 -34.82
C SER A 808 -6.24 7.99 -34.27
N CYS A 809 -7.15 7.08 -34.65
CA CYS A 809 -7.07 5.67 -34.29
C CYS A 809 -5.84 5.02 -34.92
N TYR A 810 -5.56 5.28 -36.20
CA TYR A 810 -4.40 4.75 -36.91
C TYR A 810 -3.07 5.18 -36.24
N VAL A 811 -2.90 6.47 -35.94
CA VAL A 811 -1.66 6.96 -35.32
C VAL A 811 -1.47 6.38 -33.92
N ARG A 812 -2.54 6.33 -33.11
CA ARG A 812 -2.49 5.70 -31.77
C ARG A 812 -2.16 4.22 -31.85
N GLN A 813 -2.75 3.51 -32.80
CA GLN A 813 -2.49 2.09 -33.03
C GLN A 813 -1.01 1.82 -33.32
N VAL A 814 -0.36 2.59 -34.21
CA VAL A 814 1.06 2.39 -34.53
C VAL A 814 1.93 2.55 -33.28
N ALA A 815 1.68 3.60 -32.48
CA ALA A 815 2.42 3.84 -31.24
C ALA A 815 2.18 2.74 -30.18
N LEU A 816 0.93 2.29 -30.02
CA LEU A 816 0.59 1.21 -29.07
C LEU A 816 1.23 -0.12 -29.46
N ILE A 817 1.25 -0.47 -30.75
CA ILE A 817 1.93 -1.68 -31.24
C ILE A 817 3.44 -1.59 -30.94
N ALA A 818 4.07 -0.42 -31.15
CA ALA A 818 5.48 -0.21 -30.81
C ALA A 818 5.76 -0.39 -29.30
N ILE A 819 4.87 0.12 -28.43
CA ILE A 819 4.95 -0.07 -26.96
C ILE A 819 4.87 -1.56 -26.60
N MET A 820 3.88 -2.29 -27.12
CA MET A 820 3.67 -3.72 -26.82
C MET A 820 4.85 -4.59 -27.27
N ALA A 821 5.44 -4.22 -28.41
CA ALA A 821 6.61 -4.87 -28.98
C ALA A 821 7.86 -4.78 -28.09
N GLN A 822 8.03 -3.65 -27.40
CA GLN A 822 9.22 -3.32 -26.61
C GLN A 822 9.12 -3.69 -25.13
N HIS A 823 8.01 -4.26 -24.69
CA HIS A 823 7.54 -4.27 -23.30
C HIS A 823 8.34 -5.11 -22.24
N HIS A 824 9.65 -5.38 -22.35
CA HIS A 824 10.19 -6.64 -21.82
C HIS A 824 11.55 -6.73 -21.01
N ARG A 825 11.66 -6.28 -19.73
CA ARG A 825 12.78 -6.36 -18.71
C ARG A 825 13.09 -7.64 -17.86
N GLN A 826 14.36 -7.88 -17.52
CA GLN A 826 14.73 -8.72 -16.38
C GLN A 826 15.72 -7.97 -15.47
N ASP A 827 15.51 -8.01 -14.16
CA ASP A 827 16.48 -7.48 -13.19
C ASP A 827 17.72 -8.37 -13.15
N CYS A 828 18.86 -7.84 -13.61
CA CYS A 828 20.19 -8.30 -13.24
C CYS A 828 21.18 -7.13 -13.30
N THR A 829 21.86 -6.94 -12.17
CA THR A 829 22.97 -6.01 -11.96
C THR A 829 24.16 -6.29 -12.88
N SER A 830 24.79 -5.20 -13.35
CA SER A 830 26.07 -5.10 -14.08
C SER A 830 26.07 -5.34 -15.59
N TRP A 831 25.83 -4.26 -16.35
CA TRP A 831 26.52 -4.03 -17.62
C TRP A 831 26.56 -2.53 -17.95
N THR A 832 27.69 -2.03 -18.46
CA THR A 832 27.88 -0.64 -18.91
C THR A 832 28.21 -0.68 -20.39
N GLY A 833 27.28 -0.21 -21.21
CA GLY A 833 27.44 -0.08 -22.65
C GLY A 833 26.40 0.89 -23.21
N SER A 834 26.86 1.86 -24.00
CA SER A 834 26.07 2.94 -24.59
C SER A 834 25.13 2.43 -25.69
N ALA A 835 23.87 2.90 -25.70
CA ALA A 835 22.89 2.62 -26.74
C ALA A 835 22.22 3.91 -27.26
N PRO A 836 21.97 4.05 -28.58
CA PRO A 836 20.96 4.93 -29.15
C PRO A 836 19.62 4.18 -29.36
N GLU A 837 18.57 4.93 -29.70
CA GLU A 837 17.15 4.56 -29.75
C GLU A 837 16.80 3.47 -30.81
N TRP A 838 15.95 2.48 -30.46
CA TRP A 838 15.58 1.32 -31.28
C TRP A 838 14.08 1.26 -31.63
N VAL A 839 13.68 0.69 -32.80
CA VAL A 839 12.28 0.38 -33.17
C VAL A 839 12.14 -0.94 -33.97
N LEU A 840 10.97 -1.60 -33.90
CA LEU A 840 10.70 -3.02 -34.18
C LEU A 840 9.80 -3.32 -35.40
N LEU A 841 9.97 -4.53 -35.97
CA LEU A 841 9.22 -5.14 -37.09
C LEU A 841 8.10 -6.07 -36.56
N THR A 842 6.83 -5.82 -36.87
CA THR A 842 5.69 -6.72 -36.56
C THR A 842 5.13 -7.33 -37.84
N VAL A 843 5.52 -8.56 -38.16
CA VAL A 843 5.00 -9.30 -39.33
C VAL A 843 3.87 -10.22 -38.89
N PHE A 844 2.62 -9.85 -39.22
CA PHE A 844 1.49 -10.77 -39.12
C PHE A 844 1.58 -11.77 -40.28
N LYS A 845 1.65 -13.07 -39.97
CA LYS A 845 1.70 -14.12 -40.99
C LYS A 845 0.37 -14.13 -41.77
N LYS A 846 0.46 -13.91 -43.08
CA LYS A 846 -0.66 -14.02 -44.02
C LYS A 846 -1.25 -15.43 -43.92
N GLY A 847 -2.52 -15.54 -43.55
CA GLY A 847 -3.24 -16.82 -43.56
C GLY A 847 -3.21 -17.42 -44.97
N GLU A 848 -2.81 -18.68 -45.08
CA GLU A 848 -3.01 -19.47 -46.28
C GLU A 848 -4.53 -19.55 -46.55
N ALA A 849 -4.97 -18.93 -47.65
CA ALA A 849 -6.30 -19.17 -48.18
C ALA A 849 -6.32 -20.58 -48.80
N PRO A 850 -7.34 -21.41 -48.54
CA PRO A 850 -7.45 -22.70 -49.20
C PRO A 850 -7.75 -22.48 -50.69
N SER A 851 -6.91 -23.07 -51.54
CA SER A 851 -7.22 -23.30 -52.97
C SER A 851 -8.22 -24.44 -53.13
#